data_AF-A0A7Z9MBP0-F1
#
_entry.id   AF-A0A7Z9MBP0-F1
#
_cell.length_a   1.000
_cell.length_b   1.000
_cell.length_c   1.000
_cell.angle_alpha   90.00
_cell.angle_beta   90.00
_cell.angle_gamma   90.00
#
_symmetry.space_group_name_H-M   'P 1'
#
loop_
_entity.id
_entity.type
_entity.pdbx_description
1 polymer ?
#
loop_
_entity_poly.entity_id
_entity_poly.type
_entity_poly.pdbx_seq_one_letter_code
_entity_poly.pdbx_strand_id
1 'polypeptide(L)'
;MSPERLNRLLAGFVFLASFLVYFSTMAPTVSFWDCGEFIATSYRLGVPHPPGAPLFLILGRFFSLLPIPGDIAYRMNMISVITSALAIMLLYLIIVQFVRHWRGHINSVEDKIIAFGGGVIGALVFAFTDSHWFNAVEAEVYAVSTLSTALVVWLVLHWAERAEETGSERYILIIAYVLGLSTGVHLLNLLAIPFMAMIMYFRKRNFGWPSFTALMGIVLAIFLIIYLGIIKGLPKIAITFSKIMGTNEANIVIGSVLLFGVLILSALFIFAGSISKVQKNLIRLGAASLLLIVIGYSSYEIIFIRSSQNPTIDENDPETVQAAISYLEREQYGNTDLFRGNTFNNFSGKIDDNKLFPRRGSRQGNHIKNYKNYSSDSDYFWRYQVKKMYWRYFLWQFAGRGPSVEAGVSRMEAKPTEDGVDWFQFGIPLAFLLGMAGMVYQFKRDYYQALSVLALFILTGIAIIFYLNQPDPQPRERDYSYVGSFFAFAIWVGIGASAIFDRILTLLRDKPFRIHTALGAGFILLIAAPVVMLSKNYHTHDRTGNYLPWDYSYNILQTCEPNGIIFTNGDNDTFPLWYLQEVEGIRTDVTVANLSLLNTPWYIRQLRDSRPEGERFINLTDDQIVADEELRRPLTPMKISDSLEKQYKVSGRFRLNSKVKETIEEEFTLIFEDFPVGDKSEKIKKELRKLGLKKVNNSRQIEGKERLKGSDITNFDYDVVEYNFVPYGSENNMGSMPIYLGALPWQDTKIDIPIGSGNQVISWTMQPTFSGKRGIRVQDLMVVHILSESAKQVDENGKWKYPIYFASTVSPSNMINLNKYLKMEGLAFRVSSRPGRRVNYKKIRENLTTVVDDDWSREYKVGYKYRNLDNPDVYYNETTDVKLTRNWRSSFLQLASKEFERFKIAPERYDLLFTEMLASDVETFGDSGVDGTALLTYLQDRIAQSRMALDSLVSESPEAASTLATIDLMNKLLPMEILPPSDPIAIGVWEMYDVLGEEEKAAAVLVASNSDLSRDDLNLMLLRGASAQGIINNLKEILNEFSKDHPENDVVRQLLLSYRQELTNNPR
;
A
#
# COMPACT_ATOMS: atom_id res chain seq x y z
N MET A 1 -0.57 51.02 -8.91
CA MET A 1 0.04 50.19 -7.85
C MET A 1 1.52 49.95 -8.16
N SER A 2 2.41 50.03 -7.16
CA SER A 2 3.85 49.75 -7.38
C SER A 2 4.06 48.27 -7.77
N PRO A 3 5.10 47.95 -8.57
CA PRO A 3 5.43 46.57 -8.93
C PRO A 3 5.61 45.66 -7.71
N GLU A 4 6.22 46.16 -6.64
CA GLU A 4 6.49 45.41 -5.41
C GLU A 4 5.20 45.09 -4.66
N ARG A 5 4.28 46.06 -4.55
CA ARG A 5 2.97 45.84 -3.93
C ARG A 5 2.17 44.82 -4.73
N LEU A 6 2.15 44.92 -6.05
CA LEU A 6 1.45 43.97 -6.91
C LEU A 6 2.04 42.56 -6.78
N ASN A 7 3.38 42.44 -6.78
CA ASN A 7 4.07 41.16 -6.63
C ASN A 7 3.69 40.46 -5.31
N ARG A 8 3.61 41.21 -4.20
CA ARG A 8 3.19 40.66 -2.89
C ARG A 8 1.73 40.24 -2.88
N LEU A 9 0.84 41.03 -3.49
CA LEU A 9 -0.57 40.66 -3.60
C LEU A 9 -0.77 39.41 -4.44
N LEU A 10 -0.04 39.25 -5.54
CA LEU A 10 -0.11 38.06 -6.37
C LEU A 10 0.50 36.83 -5.70
N ALA A 11 1.60 36.99 -4.94
CA ALA A 11 2.11 35.93 -4.09
C ALA A 11 1.05 35.47 -3.06
N GLY A 12 0.42 36.43 -2.38
CA GLY A 12 -0.68 36.15 -1.43
C GLY A 12 -1.90 35.53 -2.10
N PHE A 13 -2.24 35.94 -3.33
CA PHE A 13 -3.33 35.35 -4.11
C PHE A 13 -3.04 33.89 -4.46
N VAL A 14 -1.84 33.59 -4.96
CA VAL A 14 -1.43 32.23 -5.32
C VAL A 14 -1.40 31.33 -4.08
N PHE A 15 -0.89 31.83 -2.95
CA PHE A 15 -0.98 31.16 -1.66
C PHE A 15 -2.44 30.86 -1.28
N LEU A 16 -3.30 31.89 -1.28
CA LEU A 16 -4.69 31.74 -0.85
C LEU A 16 -5.50 30.81 -1.78
N ALA A 17 -5.30 30.91 -3.09
CA ALA A 17 -5.99 30.06 -4.06
C ALA A 17 -5.62 28.59 -3.89
N SER A 18 -4.33 28.27 -3.76
CA SER A 18 -3.87 26.89 -3.51
C SER A 18 -4.30 26.40 -2.13
N PHE A 19 -4.16 27.23 -1.09
CA PHE A 19 -4.60 26.91 0.27
C PHE A 19 -6.09 26.57 0.33
N LEU A 20 -6.97 27.38 -0.28
CA LEU A 20 -8.40 27.14 -0.26
C LEU A 20 -8.78 25.83 -0.94
N VAL A 21 -8.17 25.51 -2.09
CA VAL A 21 -8.39 24.23 -2.77
C VAL A 21 -7.94 23.08 -1.89
N TYR A 22 -6.68 23.07 -1.45
CA TYR A 22 -6.13 21.99 -0.63
C TYR A 22 -6.89 21.80 0.68
N PHE A 23 -7.26 22.89 1.34
CA PHE A 23 -8.06 22.87 2.56
C PHE A 23 -9.47 22.29 2.30
N SER A 24 -10.10 22.68 1.20
CA SER A 24 -11.43 22.18 0.83
C SER A 24 -11.43 20.70 0.42
N THR A 25 -10.30 20.16 -0.01
CA THR A 25 -10.15 18.76 -0.45
C THR A 25 -9.39 17.88 0.54
N MET A 26 -9.09 18.40 1.73
CA MET A 26 -8.26 17.72 2.74
C MET A 26 -8.99 16.48 3.33
N ALA A 27 -8.23 15.44 3.67
CA ALA A 27 -8.79 14.26 4.33
C ALA A 27 -9.41 14.63 5.69
N PRO A 28 -10.65 14.17 5.99
CA PRO A 28 -11.35 14.53 7.23
C PRO A 28 -10.79 13.82 8.47
N THR A 29 -10.09 12.71 8.28
CA THR A 29 -9.47 11.90 9.34
C THR A 29 -8.20 11.23 8.80
N VAL A 30 -7.73 10.15 9.42
CA VAL A 30 -6.58 9.36 9.00
C VAL A 30 -6.72 8.79 7.58
N SER A 31 -5.65 8.86 6.79
CA SER A 31 -5.49 8.19 5.49
C SER A 31 -4.79 6.83 5.65
N PHE A 32 -4.86 5.98 4.61
CA PHE A 32 -4.00 4.79 4.50
C PHE A 32 -2.52 5.17 4.30
N TRP A 33 -1.64 4.17 4.22
CA TRP A 33 -0.17 4.32 4.21
C TRP A 33 0.36 4.94 5.51
N ASP A 34 1.45 5.70 5.41
CA ASP A 34 2.27 6.14 6.53
C ASP A 34 1.56 7.20 7.41
N CYS A 35 0.46 7.78 6.92
CA CYS A 35 -0.34 8.79 7.62
C CYS A 35 -0.75 8.37 9.04
N GLY A 36 -1.29 7.15 9.22
CA GLY A 36 -1.74 6.68 10.53
C GLY A 36 -0.61 6.60 11.55
N GLU A 37 0.56 6.12 11.13
CA GLU A 37 1.74 6.02 11.97
C GLU A 37 2.32 7.40 12.29
N PHE A 38 2.48 8.28 11.29
CA PHE A 38 2.99 9.63 11.51
C PHE A 38 2.07 10.45 12.43
N ILE A 39 0.75 10.30 12.31
CA ILE A 39 -0.20 10.96 13.22
C ILE A 39 -0.06 10.38 14.64
N ALA A 40 -0.05 9.06 14.79
CA ALA A 40 0.07 8.40 16.10
C ALA A 40 1.38 8.77 16.81
N THR A 41 2.50 8.64 16.11
CA THR A 41 3.83 8.95 16.63
C THR A 41 4.05 10.44 16.86
N SER A 42 3.46 11.34 16.08
CA SER A 42 3.51 12.77 16.38
C SER A 42 2.68 13.12 17.61
N TYR A 43 1.49 12.53 17.75
CA TYR A 43 0.61 12.77 18.89
C TYR A 43 1.24 12.27 20.19
N ARG A 44 1.83 11.07 20.19
CA ARG A 44 2.48 10.48 21.38
C ARG A 44 3.96 10.83 21.52
N LEU A 45 4.56 11.52 20.54
CA LEU A 45 6.01 11.61 20.39
C LEU A 45 6.67 10.21 20.45
N GLY A 46 6.16 9.26 19.66
CA GLY A 46 6.75 7.94 19.47
C GLY A 46 7.88 7.96 18.43
N VAL A 47 8.39 6.78 18.08
CA VAL A 47 9.41 6.60 17.04
C VAL A 47 8.81 5.85 15.86
N PRO A 48 8.61 6.50 14.70
CA PRO A 48 8.07 5.85 13.51
C PRO A 48 9.18 5.12 12.75
N HIS A 49 8.83 4.52 11.62
CA HIS A 49 9.74 3.81 10.77
C HIS A 49 10.97 4.65 10.34
N PRO A 50 12.15 4.02 10.22
CA PRO A 50 13.39 4.74 9.90
C PRO A 50 13.38 5.41 8.51
N PRO A 51 13.84 6.69 8.41
CA PRO A 51 14.69 7.38 9.39
C PRO A 51 13.91 8.37 10.29
N GLY A 52 12.62 8.19 10.55
CA GLY A 52 11.94 8.84 11.67
C GLY A 52 11.31 10.21 11.46
N ALA A 53 11.75 10.99 10.47
CA ALA A 53 11.27 12.36 10.19
C ALA A 53 11.02 13.23 11.45
N PRO A 54 12.01 13.36 12.37
CA PRO A 54 11.83 13.97 13.68
C PRO A 54 11.29 15.41 13.69
N LEU A 55 11.67 16.23 12.70
CA LEU A 55 11.14 17.58 12.59
C LEU A 55 9.65 17.57 12.24
N PHE A 56 9.22 16.62 11.39
CA PHE A 56 7.80 16.43 11.11
C PHE A 56 7.05 16.02 12.39
N LEU A 57 7.60 15.15 13.22
CA LEU A 57 6.98 14.75 14.49
C LEU A 57 6.78 15.92 15.46
N ILE A 58 7.79 16.80 15.58
CA ILE A 58 7.70 17.99 16.43
C ILE A 58 6.62 18.95 15.91
N LEU A 59 6.55 19.16 14.60
CA LEU A 59 5.49 19.95 13.98
C LEU A 59 4.12 19.30 14.18
N GLY A 60 4.01 17.99 13.97
CA GLY A 60 2.80 17.19 14.23
C GLY A 60 2.29 17.34 15.66
N ARG A 61 3.19 17.24 16.64
CA ARG A 61 2.85 17.45 18.05
C ARG A 61 2.33 18.86 18.28
N PHE A 62 2.98 19.88 17.73
CA PHE A 62 2.50 21.27 17.83
C PHE A 62 1.09 21.44 17.25
N PHE A 63 0.83 20.91 16.05
CA PHE A 63 -0.49 20.99 15.40
C PHE A 63 -1.58 20.22 16.16
N SER A 64 -1.24 19.07 16.75
CA SER A 64 -2.18 18.29 17.57
C SER A 64 -2.68 19.07 18.80
N LEU A 65 -1.86 20.00 19.32
CA LEU A 65 -2.16 20.83 20.49
C LEU A 65 -2.94 22.11 20.15
N LEU A 66 -3.14 22.43 18.85
CA LEU A 66 -3.88 23.63 18.47
C LEU A 66 -5.35 23.51 18.91
N PRO A 67 -5.95 24.58 19.47
CA PRO A 67 -7.34 24.57 19.92
C PRO A 67 -8.32 24.77 18.75
N ILE A 68 -8.14 24.02 17.67
CA ILE A 68 -9.02 24.02 16.49
C ILE A 68 -10.03 22.88 16.65
N PRO A 69 -11.35 23.14 16.58
CA PRO A 69 -12.36 22.07 16.63
C PRO A 69 -12.14 21.02 15.54
N GLY A 70 -12.41 19.75 15.85
CA GLY A 70 -12.23 18.62 14.95
C GLY A 70 -11.25 17.57 15.49
N ASP A 71 -11.14 16.47 14.73
CA ASP A 71 -10.27 15.33 14.96
C ASP A 71 -8.78 15.74 14.99
N ILE A 72 -7.95 15.00 15.72
CA ILE A 72 -6.50 15.21 15.77
C ILE A 72 -5.88 15.01 14.38
N ALA A 73 -6.32 14.01 13.63
CA ALA A 73 -5.89 13.77 12.25
C ALA A 73 -6.19 14.97 11.35
N TYR A 74 -7.38 15.58 11.50
CA TYR A 74 -7.75 16.79 10.76
C TYR A 74 -6.75 17.94 11.01
N ARG A 75 -6.40 18.20 12.28
CA ARG A 75 -5.40 19.24 12.63
C ARG A 75 -4.02 18.92 12.06
N MET A 76 -3.65 17.64 12.03
CA MET A 76 -2.36 17.21 11.50
C MET A 76 -2.29 17.28 9.97
N ASN A 77 -3.36 16.93 9.26
CA ASN A 77 -3.45 17.07 7.80
C ASN A 77 -3.24 18.54 7.36
N MET A 78 -3.58 19.54 8.21
CA MET A 78 -3.33 20.96 7.92
C MET A 78 -1.85 21.30 7.71
N ILE A 79 -0.91 20.51 8.25
CA ILE A 79 0.53 20.71 8.01
C ILE A 79 0.81 20.64 6.51
N SER A 80 0.29 19.62 5.84
CA SER A 80 0.49 19.41 4.40
C SER A 80 -0.19 20.50 3.57
N VAL A 81 -1.42 20.89 3.95
CA VAL A 81 -2.16 21.97 3.28
C VAL A 81 -1.38 23.29 3.32
N ILE A 82 -0.93 23.70 4.50
CA ILE A 82 -0.24 24.99 4.69
C ILE A 82 1.12 24.97 4.01
N THR A 83 1.91 23.91 4.22
CA THR A 83 3.28 23.85 3.69
C THR A 83 3.31 23.72 2.18
N SER A 84 2.37 22.98 1.58
CA SER A 84 2.22 22.92 0.12
C SER A 84 1.79 24.26 -0.46
N ALA A 85 0.81 24.96 0.11
CA ALA A 85 0.40 26.29 -0.35
C ALA A 85 1.54 27.33 -0.26
N LEU A 86 2.34 27.29 0.80
CA LEU A 86 3.55 28.10 0.93
C LEU A 86 4.59 27.75 -0.14
N ALA A 87 4.74 26.47 -0.51
CA ALA A 87 5.63 26.06 -1.59
C ALA A 87 5.18 26.63 -2.95
N ILE A 88 3.88 26.67 -3.23
CA ILE A 88 3.31 27.30 -4.44
C ILE A 88 3.60 28.80 -4.46
N MET A 89 3.42 29.49 -3.32
CA MET A 89 3.77 30.91 -3.20
C MET A 89 5.25 31.17 -3.51
N LEU A 90 6.14 30.33 -2.99
CA LEU A 90 7.58 30.44 -3.25
C LEU A 90 7.91 30.14 -4.72
N LEU A 91 7.24 29.15 -5.34
CA LEU A 91 7.40 28.87 -6.77
C LEU A 91 7.02 30.08 -7.63
N TYR A 92 5.92 30.77 -7.31
CA TYR A 92 5.56 32.04 -7.96
C TYR A 92 6.71 33.05 -7.86
N LEU A 93 7.26 33.26 -6.65
CA LEU A 93 8.37 34.20 -6.43
C LEU A 93 9.64 33.80 -7.18
N ILE A 94 9.94 32.49 -7.25
CA ILE A 94 11.09 31.94 -7.98
C ILE A 94 10.96 32.23 -9.47
N ILE A 95 9.80 31.96 -10.08
CA ILE A 95 9.56 32.22 -11.50
C ILE A 95 9.71 33.72 -11.80
N VAL A 96 9.13 34.58 -10.94
CA VAL A 96 9.27 36.03 -11.09
C VAL A 96 10.73 36.46 -11.00
N GLN A 97 11.52 35.90 -10.09
CA GLN A 97 12.96 36.20 -9.96
C GLN A 97 13.75 35.79 -11.21
N PHE A 98 13.50 34.60 -11.75
CA PHE A 98 14.11 34.18 -13.01
C PHE A 98 13.80 35.17 -14.13
N VAL A 99 12.52 35.52 -14.34
CA VAL A 99 12.12 36.45 -15.41
C VAL A 99 12.74 37.84 -15.22
N ARG A 100 12.79 38.33 -13.97
CA ARG A 100 13.44 39.61 -13.64
C ARG A 100 14.92 39.61 -13.91
N HIS A 101 15.60 38.47 -13.79
CA HIS A 101 17.05 38.40 -13.95
C HIS A 101 17.51 38.92 -15.32
N TRP A 102 16.89 38.46 -16.41
CA TRP A 102 17.24 38.90 -17.76
C TRP A 102 16.48 40.16 -18.22
N ARG A 103 15.32 40.47 -17.60
CA ARG A 103 14.53 41.67 -17.92
C ARG A 103 15.05 42.95 -17.26
N GLY A 104 15.70 42.84 -16.11
CA GLY A 104 16.02 43.96 -15.26
C GLY A 104 14.83 44.43 -14.41
N HIS A 105 14.78 45.73 -14.11
CA HIS A 105 13.76 46.31 -13.24
C HIS A 105 12.37 46.32 -13.90
N ILE A 106 11.35 45.82 -13.19
CA ILE A 106 9.95 45.82 -13.63
C ILE A 106 9.39 47.23 -13.48
N ASN A 107 9.39 48.00 -14.56
CA ASN A 107 8.93 49.39 -14.53
C ASN A 107 7.65 49.59 -15.35
N SER A 108 7.48 48.84 -16.45
CA SER A 108 6.35 48.99 -17.36
C SER A 108 5.18 48.05 -17.02
N VAL A 109 4.02 48.30 -17.61
CA VAL A 109 2.87 47.38 -17.54
C VAL A 109 3.20 46.05 -18.25
N GLU A 110 3.98 46.11 -19.32
CA GLU A 110 4.45 44.94 -20.08
C GLU A 110 5.28 44.01 -19.20
N ASP A 111 6.27 44.56 -18.50
CA ASP A 111 7.12 43.78 -17.60
C ASP A 111 6.31 43.10 -16.50
N LYS A 112 5.26 43.77 -15.99
CA LYS A 112 4.35 43.20 -14.98
C LYS A 112 3.56 42.02 -15.56
N ILE A 113 3.00 42.16 -16.76
CA ILE A 113 2.25 41.09 -17.42
C ILE A 113 3.14 39.88 -17.65
N ILE A 114 4.34 40.12 -18.19
CA ILE A 114 5.28 39.05 -18.52
C ILE A 114 5.77 38.32 -17.26
N ALA A 115 6.31 39.05 -16.29
CA ALA A 115 6.89 38.44 -15.10
C ALA A 115 5.83 37.84 -14.17
N PHE A 116 4.79 38.61 -13.83
CA PHE A 116 3.80 38.17 -12.85
C PHE A 116 2.77 37.23 -13.47
N GLY A 117 2.35 37.46 -14.72
CA GLY A 117 1.43 36.56 -15.41
C GLY A 117 2.04 35.17 -15.60
N GLY A 118 3.31 35.10 -16.03
CA GLY A 118 4.02 33.83 -16.13
C GLY A 118 4.22 33.14 -14.78
N GLY A 119 4.53 33.91 -13.74
CA GLY A 119 4.63 33.42 -12.37
C GLY A 119 3.33 32.78 -11.86
N VAL A 120 2.18 33.46 -12.04
CA VAL A 120 0.87 32.95 -11.59
C VAL A 120 0.51 31.66 -12.32
N ILE A 121 0.67 31.62 -13.66
CA ILE A 121 0.33 30.45 -14.47
C ILE A 121 1.22 29.25 -14.08
N GLY A 122 2.54 29.43 -14.02
CA GLY A 122 3.46 28.34 -13.69
C GLY A 122 3.26 27.78 -12.28
N ALA A 123 3.02 28.65 -11.30
CA ALA A 123 2.78 28.23 -9.93
C ALA A 123 1.44 27.48 -9.78
N LEU A 124 0.35 27.99 -10.36
CA LEU A 124 -0.95 27.31 -10.29
C LEU A 124 -1.00 26.02 -11.10
N VAL A 125 -0.24 25.90 -12.21
CA VAL A 125 -0.09 24.62 -12.91
C VAL A 125 0.51 23.58 -11.97
N PHE A 126 1.59 23.91 -11.26
CA PHE A 126 2.18 23.00 -10.28
C PHE A 126 1.22 22.67 -9.13
N ALA A 127 0.46 23.66 -8.67
CA ALA A 127 -0.52 23.47 -7.59
C ALA A 127 -1.54 22.36 -7.88
N PHE A 128 -1.91 22.20 -9.16
CA PHE A 128 -2.93 21.23 -9.57
C PHE A 128 -2.35 20.01 -10.31
N THR A 129 -1.05 19.74 -10.13
CA THR A 129 -0.44 18.48 -10.58
C THR A 129 -0.84 17.31 -9.66
N ASP A 130 -0.97 16.11 -10.24
CA ASP A 130 -1.41 14.87 -9.58
C ASP A 130 -0.64 14.61 -8.28
N SER A 131 0.69 14.46 -8.37
CA SER A 131 1.51 14.08 -7.21
C SER A 131 1.61 15.17 -6.15
N HIS A 132 1.66 16.45 -6.54
CA HIS A 132 1.79 17.53 -5.55
C HIS A 132 0.49 17.72 -4.77
N TRP A 133 -0.66 17.72 -5.45
CA TRP A 133 -1.95 17.88 -4.80
C TRP A 133 -2.27 16.66 -3.91
N PHE A 134 -1.96 15.44 -4.36
CA PHE A 134 -2.16 14.23 -3.54
C PHE A 134 -1.45 14.34 -2.18
N ASN A 135 -0.20 14.81 -2.17
CA ASN A 135 0.55 15.03 -0.92
C ASN A 135 0.08 16.25 -0.11
N ALA A 136 -0.69 17.17 -0.70
CA ALA A 136 -1.13 18.39 -0.04
C ALA A 136 -2.35 18.20 0.87
N VAL A 137 -3.05 17.06 0.76
CA VAL A 137 -4.35 16.81 1.41
C VAL A 137 -4.32 15.79 2.55
N GLU A 138 -3.15 15.22 2.86
CA GLU A 138 -2.96 14.21 3.92
C GLU A 138 -1.62 14.37 4.65
N ALA A 139 -1.52 13.88 5.89
CA ALA A 139 -0.37 14.06 6.78
C ALA A 139 0.88 13.25 6.36
N GLU A 140 1.58 13.74 5.33
CA GLU A 140 2.77 13.14 4.73
C GLU A 140 3.99 14.07 4.77
N VAL A 141 5.20 13.49 4.85
CA VAL A 141 6.46 14.26 4.96
C VAL A 141 6.84 15.02 3.68
N TYR A 142 6.28 14.63 2.53
CA TYR A 142 6.65 15.17 1.22
C TYR A 142 6.20 16.62 1.01
N ALA A 143 5.12 17.06 1.67
CA ALA A 143 4.67 18.45 1.62
C ALA A 143 5.71 19.40 2.25
N VAL A 144 6.18 19.07 3.46
CA VAL A 144 7.22 19.82 4.17
C VAL A 144 8.57 19.76 3.44
N SER A 145 8.89 18.62 2.82
CA SER A 145 10.07 18.50 1.95
C SER A 145 10.00 19.44 0.75
N THR A 146 8.83 19.53 0.08
CA THR A 146 8.63 20.41 -1.09
C THR A 146 8.77 21.88 -0.70
N LEU A 147 8.20 22.28 0.45
CA LEU A 147 8.40 23.62 1.00
C LEU A 147 9.88 23.93 1.25
N SER A 148 10.61 22.98 1.84
CA SER A 148 12.04 23.15 2.14
C SER A 148 12.86 23.35 0.86
N THR A 149 12.57 22.59 -0.20
CA THR A 149 13.19 22.75 -1.52
C THR A 149 12.84 24.10 -2.15
N ALA A 150 11.57 24.50 -2.15
CA ALA A 150 11.17 25.81 -2.66
C ALA A 150 11.84 26.96 -1.89
N LEU A 151 11.97 26.82 -0.57
CA LEU A 151 12.60 27.83 0.28
C LEU A 151 14.08 28.01 -0.02
N VAL A 152 14.87 26.93 -0.13
CA VAL A 152 16.30 27.05 -0.44
C VAL A 152 16.56 27.56 -1.86
N VAL A 153 15.73 27.14 -2.84
CA VAL A 153 15.78 27.65 -4.21
C VAL A 153 15.48 29.14 -4.25
N TRP A 154 14.42 29.57 -3.55
CA TRP A 154 14.08 30.99 -3.46
C TRP A 154 15.17 31.80 -2.74
N LEU A 155 15.70 31.30 -1.62
CA LEU A 155 16.74 31.97 -0.84
C LEU A 155 18.03 32.16 -1.63
N VAL A 156 18.46 31.18 -2.44
CA VAL A 156 19.69 31.33 -3.24
C VAL A 156 19.52 32.35 -4.36
N LEU A 157 18.34 32.41 -4.98
CA LEU A 157 18.03 33.44 -5.98
C LEU A 157 17.93 34.82 -5.34
N HIS A 158 17.31 34.90 -4.16
CA HIS A 158 17.22 36.13 -3.38
C HIS A 158 18.60 36.63 -2.91
N TRP A 159 19.50 35.71 -2.56
CA TRP A 159 20.91 35.99 -2.31
C TRP A 159 21.60 36.50 -3.58
N ALA A 160 21.38 35.86 -4.73
CA ALA A 160 22.05 36.22 -5.98
C ALA A 160 21.76 37.67 -6.40
N GLU A 161 20.52 38.14 -6.20
CA GLU A 161 20.14 39.55 -6.43
C GLU A 161 20.92 40.52 -5.53
N ARG A 162 21.28 40.10 -4.31
CA ARG A 162 21.87 40.94 -3.24
C ARG A 162 23.32 40.58 -2.95
N ALA A 163 23.98 39.82 -3.81
CA ALA A 163 25.29 39.25 -3.53
C ALA A 163 26.42 40.28 -3.33
N GLU A 164 26.18 41.55 -3.67
CA GLU A 164 27.08 42.68 -3.44
C GLU A 164 26.68 43.55 -2.23
N GLU A 165 25.51 43.31 -1.64
CA GLU A 165 25.06 44.01 -0.43
C GLU A 165 25.79 43.46 0.80
N THR A 166 26.16 44.36 1.71
CA THR A 166 26.79 43.98 2.99
C THR A 166 25.85 43.12 3.82
N GLY A 167 26.33 41.95 4.27
CA GLY A 167 25.55 41.01 5.09
C GLY A 167 24.64 40.07 4.29
N SER A 168 24.78 40.00 2.97
CA SER A 168 24.06 39.05 2.11
C SER A 168 24.34 37.59 2.48
N GLU A 169 25.48 37.29 3.11
CA GLU A 169 25.89 35.97 3.58
C GLU A 169 24.87 35.33 4.53
N ARG A 170 24.02 36.13 5.20
CA ARG A 170 22.92 35.63 6.04
C ARG A 170 21.99 34.67 5.31
N TYR A 171 21.77 34.85 4.00
CA TYR A 171 20.92 33.96 3.22
C TYR A 171 21.58 32.59 3.03
N ILE A 172 22.90 32.54 2.85
CA ILE A 172 23.67 31.28 2.79
C ILE A 172 23.59 30.56 4.13
N LEU A 173 23.67 31.29 5.24
CA LEU A 173 23.53 30.73 6.59
C LEU A 173 22.11 30.17 6.82
N ILE A 174 21.06 30.88 6.41
CA ILE A 174 19.67 30.38 6.48
C ILE A 174 19.52 29.12 5.61
N ILE A 175 20.08 29.10 4.39
CA ILE A 175 20.09 27.92 3.53
C ILE A 175 20.75 26.74 4.25
N ALA A 176 21.91 26.95 4.87
CA ALA A 176 22.61 25.91 5.61
C ALA A 176 21.77 25.36 6.78
N TYR A 177 21.09 26.24 7.52
CA TYR A 177 20.18 25.83 8.59
C TYR A 177 18.99 25.02 8.06
N VAL A 178 18.35 25.47 6.97
CA VAL A 178 17.23 24.76 6.34
C VAL A 178 17.66 23.42 5.75
N LEU A 179 18.87 23.31 5.18
CA LEU A 179 19.43 22.04 4.74
C LEU A 179 19.60 21.07 5.90
N GLY A 180 20.09 21.54 7.06
CA GLY A 180 20.18 20.76 8.29
C GLY A 180 18.81 20.30 8.78
N LEU A 181 17.87 21.22 8.97
CA LEU A 181 16.50 20.92 9.41
C LEU A 181 15.78 19.93 8.49
N SER A 182 15.93 20.12 7.18
CA SER A 182 15.28 19.28 6.18
C SER A 182 15.72 17.82 6.26
N THR A 183 16.90 17.51 6.80
CA THR A 183 17.29 16.11 7.03
C THR A 183 16.35 15.41 8.01
N GLY A 184 15.83 16.14 9.01
CA GLY A 184 14.81 15.67 9.94
C GLY A 184 13.40 15.60 9.35
N VAL A 185 13.24 15.81 8.04
CA VAL A 185 11.99 15.60 7.29
C VAL A 185 12.24 14.58 6.18
N HIS A 186 13.12 14.93 5.24
CA HIS A 186 13.52 14.08 4.12
C HIS A 186 14.86 14.54 3.50
N LEU A 187 15.69 13.59 3.08
CA LEU A 187 17.00 13.85 2.47
C LEU A 187 16.98 14.48 1.06
N LEU A 188 15.80 14.66 0.44
CA LEU A 188 15.70 15.09 -0.97
C LEU A 188 16.23 16.51 -1.18
N ASN A 189 16.19 17.35 -0.15
CA ASN A 189 16.63 18.73 -0.24
C ASN A 189 18.15 18.87 -0.49
N LEU A 190 18.94 17.85 -0.16
CA LEU A 190 20.38 17.82 -0.48
C LEU A 190 20.64 17.82 -1.99
N LEU A 191 19.67 17.37 -2.79
CA LEU A 191 19.75 17.34 -4.25
C LEU A 191 19.66 18.75 -4.87
N ALA A 192 19.26 19.77 -4.10
CA ALA A 192 19.27 21.17 -4.53
C ALA A 192 20.67 21.82 -4.43
N ILE A 193 21.64 21.20 -3.76
CA ILE A 193 22.99 21.77 -3.56
C ILE A 193 23.68 22.12 -4.89
N PRO A 194 23.68 21.24 -5.93
CA PRO A 194 24.30 21.57 -7.21
C PRO A 194 23.64 22.76 -7.91
N PHE A 195 22.30 22.85 -7.86
CA PHE A 195 21.55 24.01 -8.37
C PHE A 195 22.02 25.31 -7.68
N MET A 196 22.07 25.32 -6.35
CA MET A 196 22.47 26.50 -5.58
C MET A 196 23.91 26.91 -5.88
N ALA A 197 24.83 25.95 -5.91
CA ALA A 197 26.23 26.19 -6.21
C ALA A 197 26.43 26.77 -7.62
N MET A 198 25.64 26.30 -8.60
CA MET A 198 25.68 26.83 -9.96
C MET A 198 25.15 28.27 -10.03
N ILE A 199 24.04 28.58 -9.37
CA ILE A 199 23.54 29.96 -9.25
C ILE A 199 24.61 30.88 -8.64
N MET A 200 25.26 30.42 -7.56
CA MET A 200 26.33 31.18 -6.89
C MET A 200 27.55 31.39 -7.80
N TYR A 201 27.96 30.35 -8.53
CA TYR A 201 29.09 30.41 -9.43
C TYR A 201 28.85 31.37 -10.60
N PHE A 202 27.72 31.24 -11.30
CA PHE A 202 27.40 32.09 -12.44
C PHE A 202 27.17 33.54 -12.04
N ARG A 203 26.80 33.82 -10.78
CA ARG A 203 26.67 35.18 -10.27
C ARG A 203 28.03 35.85 -10.02
N LYS A 204 29.03 35.11 -9.54
CA LYS A 204 30.33 35.66 -9.12
C LYS A 204 31.46 35.47 -10.13
N ARG A 205 31.30 34.58 -11.11
CA ARG A 205 32.36 34.19 -12.04
C ARG A 205 31.81 33.96 -13.45
N ASN A 206 32.65 34.29 -14.43
CA ASN A 206 32.46 33.84 -15.80
C ASN A 206 32.76 32.35 -15.91
N PHE A 207 32.04 31.66 -16.79
CA PHE A 207 32.22 30.23 -17.01
C PHE A 207 33.61 29.93 -17.57
N GLY A 208 34.25 28.91 -17.00
CA GLY A 208 35.43 28.28 -17.57
C GLY A 208 35.48 26.82 -17.13
N TRP A 209 35.75 25.91 -18.06
CA TRP A 209 35.76 24.48 -17.78
C TRP A 209 36.58 24.09 -16.54
N PRO A 210 37.83 24.58 -16.34
CA PRO A 210 38.59 24.23 -15.14
C PRO A 210 37.98 24.71 -13.82
N SER A 211 37.37 25.91 -13.81
CA SER A 211 36.78 26.45 -12.59
C SER A 211 35.40 25.85 -12.30
N PHE A 212 34.66 25.47 -13.35
CA PHE A 212 33.40 24.74 -13.22
C PHE A 212 33.61 23.30 -12.76
N THR A 213 34.61 22.58 -13.28
CA THR A 213 34.94 21.23 -12.79
C THR A 213 35.44 21.27 -11.34
N ALA A 214 36.24 22.27 -10.98
CA ALA A 214 36.63 22.50 -9.59
C ALA A 214 35.41 22.76 -8.69
N LEU A 215 34.43 23.56 -9.14
CA LEU A 215 33.16 23.78 -8.43
C LEU A 215 32.41 22.46 -8.24
N MET A 216 32.26 21.65 -9.28
CA MET A 216 31.57 20.35 -9.17
C MET A 216 32.29 19.41 -8.20
N GLY A 217 33.63 19.45 -8.15
CA GLY A 217 34.42 18.77 -7.13
C GLY A 217 34.13 19.27 -5.70
N ILE A 218 34.02 20.59 -5.51
CA ILE A 218 33.64 21.19 -4.22
C ILE A 218 32.21 20.81 -3.83
N VAL A 219 31.25 20.85 -4.77
CA VAL A 219 29.86 20.45 -4.55
C VAL A 219 29.78 18.99 -4.12
N LEU A 220 30.50 18.10 -4.81
CA LEU A 220 30.61 16.70 -4.43
C LEU A 220 31.23 16.56 -3.03
N ALA A 221 32.29 17.30 -2.73
CA ALA A 221 32.91 17.28 -1.40
C ALA A 221 31.94 17.76 -0.31
N ILE A 222 31.18 18.84 -0.53
CA ILE A 222 30.15 19.33 0.41
C ILE A 222 29.07 18.26 0.61
N PHE A 223 28.58 17.68 -0.48
CA PHE A 223 27.60 16.60 -0.39
C PHE A 223 28.13 15.41 0.41
N LEU A 224 29.37 14.97 0.16
CA LEU A 224 29.99 13.87 0.90
C LEU A 224 30.24 14.23 2.37
N ILE A 225 30.63 15.47 2.68
CA ILE A 225 30.80 15.93 4.06
C ILE A 225 29.45 15.90 4.80
N ILE A 226 28.37 16.40 4.19
CA ILE A 226 27.05 16.39 4.82
C ILE A 226 26.53 14.95 4.95
N TYR A 227 26.56 14.17 3.86
CA TYR A 227 25.97 12.84 3.84
C TYR A 227 26.82 11.78 4.56
N LEU A 228 28.10 11.64 4.19
CA LEU A 228 28.99 10.64 4.82
C LEU A 228 29.57 11.12 6.14
N GLY A 229 29.86 12.42 6.28
CA GLY A 229 30.47 12.99 7.48
C GLY A 229 29.46 13.29 8.60
N ILE A 230 28.40 14.06 8.29
CA ILE A 230 27.41 14.47 9.29
C ILE A 230 26.36 13.37 9.49
N ILE A 231 25.58 13.04 8.45
CA ILE A 231 24.43 12.15 8.56
C ILE A 231 24.85 10.72 8.92
N LYS A 232 25.84 10.14 8.23
CA LYS A 232 26.34 8.78 8.54
C LYS A 232 27.52 8.74 9.50
N GLY A 233 28.36 9.78 9.50
CA GLY A 233 29.63 9.78 10.23
C GLY A 233 29.49 10.13 11.70
N LEU A 234 28.69 11.14 12.06
CA LEU A 234 28.47 11.52 13.46
C LEU A 234 27.90 10.36 14.29
N PRO A 235 26.89 9.60 13.82
CA PRO A 235 26.45 8.41 14.55
C PRO A 235 27.56 7.38 14.77
N LYS A 236 28.48 7.19 13.82
CA LYS A 236 29.59 6.25 13.98
C LYS A 236 30.65 6.74 14.98
N ILE A 237 30.83 8.05 15.11
CA ILE A 237 31.69 8.65 16.15
C ILE A 237 31.10 8.37 17.54
N ALA A 238 29.78 8.22 17.65
CA ALA A 238 29.12 7.86 18.91
C ALA A 238 29.66 6.55 19.51
N ILE A 239 30.13 5.60 18.70
CA ILE A 239 30.76 4.36 19.21
C ILE A 239 32.02 4.69 20.04
N THR A 240 32.83 5.65 19.60
CA THR A 240 34.03 6.07 20.34
C THR A 240 33.64 6.83 21.61
N PHE A 241 32.66 7.74 21.53
CA PHE A 241 32.17 8.48 22.70
C PHE A 241 31.54 7.56 23.74
N SER A 242 30.77 6.55 23.32
CA SER A 242 30.22 5.52 24.19
C SER A 242 31.30 4.82 25.01
N LYS A 243 32.42 4.43 24.37
CA LYS A 243 33.57 3.83 25.05
C LYS A 243 34.24 4.78 26.05
N ILE A 244 34.38 6.06 25.70
CA ILE A 244 35.00 7.08 26.57
C ILE A 244 34.11 7.37 27.78
N MET A 245 32.81 7.47 27.58
CA MET A 245 31.83 7.84 28.62
C MET A 245 31.41 6.63 29.47
N GLY A 246 31.68 5.40 29.04
CA GLY A 246 31.29 4.19 29.75
C GLY A 246 29.77 3.91 29.74
N THR A 247 29.03 4.51 28.80
CA THR A 247 27.58 4.29 28.61
C THR A 247 27.28 3.97 27.14
N ASN A 248 26.26 3.17 26.90
CA ASN A 248 25.77 2.84 25.54
C ASN A 248 24.42 3.50 25.21
N GLU A 249 23.93 4.39 26.08
CA GLU A 249 22.67 5.11 25.90
C GLU A 249 22.77 6.13 24.75
N ALA A 250 21.99 5.93 23.69
CA ALA A 250 22.07 6.71 22.46
C ALA A 250 21.75 8.19 22.68
N ASN A 251 20.73 8.50 23.49
CA ASN A 251 20.34 9.87 23.83
C ASN A 251 21.51 10.67 24.44
N ILE A 252 22.22 10.11 25.42
CA ILE A 252 23.36 10.75 26.08
C ILE A 252 24.55 10.85 25.12
N VAL A 253 24.89 9.74 24.46
CA VAL A 253 26.12 9.66 23.65
C VAL A 253 25.98 10.50 22.37
N ILE A 254 24.89 10.35 21.62
CA ILE A 254 24.67 11.12 20.39
C ILE A 254 24.49 12.61 20.70
N GLY A 255 23.75 12.96 21.76
CA GLY A 255 23.65 14.33 22.25
C GLY A 255 25.04 14.92 22.57
N SER A 256 25.90 14.16 23.22
CA SER A 256 27.29 14.56 23.52
C SER A 256 28.15 14.73 22.26
N VAL A 257 28.00 13.86 21.26
CA VAL A 257 28.69 14.00 19.96
C VAL A 257 28.24 15.27 19.23
N LEU A 258 26.93 15.56 19.23
CA LEU A 258 26.39 16.76 18.62
C LEU A 258 26.88 18.02 19.33
N LEU A 259 26.85 18.03 20.68
CA LEU A 259 27.37 19.12 21.49
C LEU A 259 28.87 19.34 21.25
N PHE A 260 29.67 18.27 21.20
CA PHE A 260 31.08 18.35 20.89
C PHE A 260 31.33 18.91 19.48
N GLY A 261 30.54 18.48 18.50
CA GLY A 261 30.55 19.04 17.15
C GLY A 261 30.26 20.55 17.13
N VAL A 262 29.24 20.99 17.88
CA VAL A 262 28.91 22.42 18.08
C VAL A 262 30.09 23.18 18.70
N LEU A 263 30.72 22.64 19.73
CA LEU A 263 31.87 23.27 20.40
C LEU A 263 33.08 23.36 19.48
N ILE A 264 33.42 22.30 18.74
CA ILE A 264 34.51 22.31 17.75
C ILE A 264 34.24 23.35 16.67
N LEU A 265 33.04 23.35 16.08
CA LEU A 265 32.71 24.28 15.00
C LEU A 265 32.67 25.72 15.49
N SER A 266 32.25 25.96 16.73
CA SER A 266 32.31 27.26 17.40
C SER A 266 33.76 27.70 17.66
N ALA A 267 34.61 26.80 18.14
CA ALA A 267 36.04 27.07 18.33
C ALA A 267 36.74 27.36 17.00
N LEU A 268 36.45 26.59 15.95
CA LEU A 268 36.94 26.84 14.58
C LEU A 268 36.46 28.18 14.05
N PHE A 269 35.21 28.57 14.31
CA PHE A 269 34.67 29.88 13.93
C PHE A 269 35.43 31.03 14.64
N ILE A 270 35.69 30.88 15.94
CA ILE A 270 36.48 31.84 16.74
C ILE A 270 37.92 31.90 16.24
N PHE A 271 38.58 30.75 16.07
CA PHE A 271 39.97 30.63 15.59
C PHE A 271 40.16 31.17 14.16
N ALA A 272 39.20 30.94 13.27
CA ALA A 272 39.19 31.57 11.95
C ALA A 272 39.22 33.10 12.05
N GLY A 273 38.74 33.65 13.17
CA GLY A 273 38.87 35.06 13.51
C GLY A 273 40.27 35.58 13.78
N SER A 274 41.21 34.72 14.15
CA SER A 274 42.63 35.06 14.35
C SER A 274 43.49 34.93 13.08
N ILE A 275 42.96 34.39 11.98
CA ILE A 275 43.67 34.20 10.70
C ILE A 275 43.57 35.47 9.82
N SER A 276 44.49 35.64 8.86
CA SER A 276 44.66 36.82 7.98
C SER A 276 43.38 37.36 7.33
N LYS A 277 43.35 38.68 7.04
CA LYS A 277 42.17 39.47 6.62
C LYS A 277 41.37 38.93 5.42
N VAL A 278 41.97 38.16 4.50
CA VAL A 278 41.31 37.73 3.24
C VAL A 278 40.74 36.31 3.31
N GLN A 279 41.39 35.36 4.00
CA GLN A 279 40.90 33.98 4.16
C GLN A 279 39.89 33.81 5.31
N LYS A 280 39.88 34.77 6.24
CA LYS A 280 39.03 34.79 7.45
C LYS A 280 37.53 34.70 7.17
N ASN A 281 37.02 35.37 6.14
CA ASN A 281 35.57 35.43 5.89
C ASN A 281 35.00 34.12 5.31
N LEU A 282 35.73 33.46 4.40
CA LEU A 282 35.29 32.20 3.79
C LEU A 282 35.30 31.04 4.80
N ILE A 283 36.34 30.95 5.63
CA ILE A 283 36.45 29.91 6.66
C ILE A 283 35.36 30.11 7.72
N ARG A 284 35.11 31.36 8.14
CA ARG A 284 34.02 31.69 9.07
C ARG A 284 32.65 31.34 8.51
N LEU A 285 32.38 31.68 7.25
CA LEU A 285 31.12 31.33 6.60
C LEU A 285 30.94 29.81 6.50
N GLY A 286 31.99 29.08 6.12
CA GLY A 286 31.98 27.62 6.07
C GLY A 286 31.74 26.98 7.44
N ALA A 287 32.46 27.41 8.48
CA ALA A 287 32.29 26.93 9.84
C ALA A 287 30.90 27.24 10.40
N ALA A 288 30.39 28.46 10.18
CA ALA A 288 29.03 28.84 10.60
C ALA A 288 27.95 28.06 9.84
N SER A 289 28.15 27.79 8.53
CA SER A 289 27.22 26.99 7.75
C SER A 289 27.17 25.55 8.25
N LEU A 290 28.34 24.93 8.50
CA LEU A 290 28.40 23.58 9.08
C LEU A 290 27.78 23.54 10.48
N LEU A 291 28.03 24.57 11.30
CA LEU A 291 27.43 24.68 12.62
C LEU A 291 25.91 24.70 12.53
N LEU A 292 25.33 25.50 11.62
CA LEU A 292 23.89 25.57 11.42
C LEU A 292 23.31 24.27 10.85
N ILE A 293 24.06 23.55 10.00
CA ILE A 293 23.64 22.21 9.53
C ILE A 293 23.58 21.24 10.71
N VAL A 294 24.59 21.22 11.58
CA VAL A 294 24.62 20.36 12.78
C VAL A 294 23.49 20.73 13.74
N ILE A 295 23.22 22.03 13.95
CA ILE A 295 22.08 22.48 14.76
C ILE A 295 20.76 22.03 14.13
N GLY A 296 20.57 22.12 12.81
CA GLY A 296 19.36 21.59 12.16
C GLY A 296 19.25 20.06 12.28
N TYR A 297 20.36 19.35 12.10
CA TYR A 297 20.45 17.89 12.24
C TYR A 297 20.17 17.42 13.67
N SER A 298 20.39 18.26 14.69
CA SER A 298 20.11 17.93 16.10
C SER A 298 18.64 17.61 16.39
N SER A 299 17.71 17.92 15.48
CA SER A 299 16.32 17.45 15.57
C SER A 299 16.21 15.93 15.74
N TYR A 300 17.16 15.15 15.22
CA TYR A 300 17.23 13.70 15.41
C TYR A 300 17.40 13.24 16.86
N GLU A 301 17.89 14.10 17.75
CA GLU A 301 18.05 13.77 19.17
C GLU A 301 16.71 13.40 19.82
N ILE A 302 15.59 13.95 19.33
CA ILE A 302 14.24 13.61 19.81
C ILE A 302 13.95 12.11 19.68
N ILE A 303 14.44 11.44 18.63
CA ILE A 303 14.19 10.01 18.40
C ILE A 303 14.81 9.19 19.53
N PHE A 304 16.08 9.46 19.85
CA PHE A 304 16.80 8.70 20.86
C PHE A 304 16.33 9.05 22.28
N ILE A 305 15.99 10.33 22.53
CA ILE A 305 15.37 10.74 23.80
C ILE A 305 14.04 10.02 23.99
N ARG A 306 13.19 10.00 22.97
CA ARG A 306 11.85 9.39 23.08
C ARG A 306 11.92 7.88 23.16
N SER A 307 12.75 7.22 22.36
CA SER A 307 12.99 5.78 22.46
C SER A 307 13.39 5.40 23.88
N SER A 308 14.32 6.12 24.53
CA SER A 308 14.74 5.85 25.94
C SER A 308 13.62 5.92 26.99
N GLN A 309 12.42 6.39 26.61
CA GLN A 309 11.24 6.46 27.45
C GLN A 309 10.22 5.34 27.13
N ASN A 310 10.58 4.39 26.25
CA ASN A 310 9.80 3.23 25.84
C ASN A 310 8.35 3.58 25.41
N PRO A 311 8.16 4.41 24.36
CA PRO A 311 6.83 4.77 23.87
C PRO A 311 6.14 3.54 23.24
N THR A 312 4.81 3.57 23.15
CA THR A 312 4.02 2.42 22.63
C THR A 312 4.39 2.05 21.20
N ILE A 313 4.68 3.05 20.36
CA ILE A 313 5.25 2.88 19.02
C ILE A 313 6.70 3.33 19.11
N ASP A 314 7.60 2.35 19.05
CA ASP A 314 9.05 2.54 19.15
C ASP A 314 9.77 1.69 18.09
N GLU A 315 9.59 2.06 16.82
CA GLU A 315 10.15 1.26 15.74
C GLU A 315 11.68 1.17 15.83
N ASN A 316 12.19 -0.05 15.72
CA ASN A 316 13.62 -0.38 15.77
C ASN A 316 14.34 -0.11 17.11
N ASP A 317 13.66 0.41 18.14
CA ASP A 317 14.18 0.56 19.51
C ASP A 317 15.59 1.21 19.54
N PRO A 318 15.76 2.44 19.01
CA PRO A 318 17.07 3.09 18.89
C PRO A 318 17.61 3.66 20.23
N GLU A 319 17.39 2.97 21.36
CA GLU A 319 17.89 3.37 22.68
C GLU A 319 19.40 3.22 22.86
N THR A 320 20.00 2.26 22.15
CA THR A 320 21.45 2.00 22.20
C THR A 320 22.18 2.62 21.01
N VAL A 321 23.46 2.97 21.17
CA VAL A 321 24.24 3.58 20.08
C VAL A 321 24.23 2.72 18.81
N GLN A 322 24.31 1.40 18.93
CA GLN A 322 24.28 0.49 17.77
C GLN A 322 22.89 0.46 17.12
N ALA A 323 21.81 0.38 17.90
CA ALA A 323 20.45 0.42 17.38
C ALA A 323 20.15 1.77 16.70
N ALA A 324 20.60 2.88 17.29
CA ALA A 324 20.51 4.22 16.71
C ALA A 324 21.24 4.34 15.36
N ILE A 325 22.43 3.77 15.23
CA ILE A 325 23.16 3.73 13.95
C ILE A 325 22.37 2.88 12.93
N SER A 326 21.91 1.69 13.33
CA SER A 326 21.14 0.80 12.48
C SER A 326 19.84 1.44 11.97
N TYR A 327 19.16 2.19 12.86
CA TYR A 327 18.00 3.02 12.57
C TYR A 327 18.31 4.06 11.49
N LEU A 328 19.31 4.93 11.73
CA LEU A 328 19.68 6.00 10.80
C LEU A 328 20.19 5.48 9.45
N GLU A 329 20.91 4.36 9.44
CA GLU A 329 21.41 3.73 8.22
C GLU A 329 20.36 2.88 7.50
N ARG A 330 19.16 2.70 8.10
CA ARG A 330 18.04 1.96 7.53
C ARG A 330 18.39 0.51 7.20
N GLU A 331 19.22 -0.13 8.04
CA GLU A 331 19.81 -1.45 7.74
C GLU A 331 18.77 -2.55 7.54
N GLN A 332 17.59 -2.41 8.15
CA GLN A 332 16.50 -3.39 8.05
C GLN A 332 15.98 -3.59 6.62
N TYR A 333 16.11 -2.59 5.74
CA TYR A 333 15.69 -2.71 4.35
C TYR A 333 16.78 -3.30 3.44
N GLY A 334 17.98 -3.56 3.99
CA GLY A 334 19.14 -4.05 3.27
C GLY A 334 19.84 -2.99 2.40
N ASN A 335 20.95 -3.40 1.78
CA ASN A 335 21.73 -2.55 0.89
C ASN A 335 21.49 -2.91 -0.57
N THR A 336 21.44 -1.89 -1.43
CA THR A 336 21.43 -2.08 -2.88
C THR A 336 22.75 -1.59 -3.46
N ASP A 337 23.50 -2.51 -4.06
CA ASP A 337 24.74 -2.18 -4.74
C ASP A 337 24.46 -1.35 -6.01
N LEU A 338 25.09 -0.19 -6.15
CA LEU A 338 24.86 0.72 -7.28
C LEU A 338 25.75 0.43 -8.50
N PHE A 339 27.02 0.12 -8.24
CA PHE A 339 28.04 0.04 -9.30
C PHE A 339 28.50 -1.38 -9.60
N ARG A 340 28.65 -2.22 -8.58
CA ARG A 340 28.98 -3.64 -8.70
C ARG A 340 28.25 -4.45 -7.66
N GLY A 341 27.54 -5.48 -8.10
CA GLY A 341 26.73 -6.31 -7.22
C GLY A 341 26.00 -7.40 -7.99
N ASN A 342 25.09 -8.08 -7.30
CA ASN A 342 24.45 -9.28 -7.83
C ASN A 342 23.24 -8.90 -8.70
N THR A 343 23.02 -9.63 -9.79
CA THR A 343 21.93 -9.33 -10.72
C THR A 343 21.42 -10.59 -11.43
N PHE A 344 20.16 -10.53 -11.88
CA PHE A 344 19.49 -11.60 -12.59
C PHE A 344 20.18 -11.94 -13.91
N ASN A 345 20.51 -13.22 -14.09
CA ASN A 345 21.03 -13.77 -15.32
C ASN A 345 19.92 -14.56 -16.04
N ASN A 346 19.59 -14.11 -17.25
CA ASN A 346 18.55 -14.70 -18.08
C ASN A 346 18.88 -16.14 -18.53
N PHE A 347 20.17 -16.50 -18.63
CA PHE A 347 20.61 -17.85 -19.01
C PHE A 347 20.49 -18.84 -17.86
N SER A 348 20.99 -18.48 -16.68
CA SER A 348 20.93 -19.35 -15.49
C SER A 348 19.56 -19.35 -14.82
N GLY A 349 18.75 -18.31 -15.08
CA GLY A 349 17.47 -18.06 -14.40
C GLY A 349 17.65 -17.72 -12.92
N LYS A 350 18.87 -17.37 -12.49
CA LYS A 350 19.26 -17.10 -11.10
C LYS A 350 19.91 -15.72 -11.00
N ILE A 351 20.01 -15.24 -9.76
CA ILE A 351 20.83 -14.08 -9.43
C ILE A 351 22.29 -14.55 -9.40
N ASP A 352 23.11 -14.04 -10.31
CA ASP A 352 24.54 -14.35 -10.38
C ASP A 352 25.37 -13.22 -9.77
N ASP A 353 26.58 -13.56 -9.30
CA ASP A 353 27.41 -12.63 -8.54
C ASP A 353 28.19 -11.63 -9.40
N ASN A 354 28.25 -10.40 -8.88
CA ASN A 354 29.25 -9.37 -9.21
C ASN A 354 29.31 -8.90 -10.68
N LYS A 355 28.20 -8.31 -11.19
CA LYS A 355 28.19 -7.58 -12.47
C LYS A 355 28.33 -6.08 -12.27
N LEU A 356 28.88 -5.40 -13.27
CA LEU A 356 28.84 -3.94 -13.37
C LEU A 356 27.40 -3.49 -13.65
N PHE A 357 26.96 -2.43 -12.96
CA PHE A 357 25.62 -1.83 -13.10
C PHE A 357 24.46 -2.81 -12.82
N PRO A 358 24.39 -3.42 -11.63
CA PRO A 358 23.32 -4.35 -11.28
C PRO A 358 21.99 -3.61 -11.08
N ARG A 359 20.93 -4.04 -11.77
CA ARG A 359 19.58 -3.46 -11.63
C ARG A 359 18.52 -4.47 -11.19
N ARG A 360 18.75 -5.75 -11.47
CA ARG A 360 17.80 -6.84 -11.19
C ARG A 360 18.31 -7.76 -10.09
N GLY A 361 18.73 -7.19 -8.95
CA GLY A 361 19.41 -7.92 -7.87
C GLY A 361 18.49 -8.53 -6.80
N SER A 362 17.19 -8.25 -6.81
CA SER A 362 16.30 -8.71 -5.74
C SER A 362 16.08 -10.23 -5.78
N ARG A 363 16.14 -10.87 -4.59
CA ARG A 363 15.94 -12.31 -4.43
C ARG A 363 14.49 -12.71 -4.16
N GLN A 364 13.55 -11.76 -4.17
CA GLN A 364 12.14 -12.06 -3.96
C GLN A 364 11.55 -12.78 -5.17
N GLY A 365 10.74 -13.82 -4.94
CA GLY A 365 10.23 -14.69 -6.00
C GLY A 365 9.42 -13.95 -7.07
N ASN A 366 8.62 -12.94 -6.68
CA ASN A 366 7.84 -12.14 -7.63
C ASN A 366 8.75 -11.24 -8.50
N HIS A 367 9.84 -10.70 -7.94
CA HIS A 367 10.81 -9.91 -8.69
C HIS A 367 11.55 -10.77 -9.72
N ILE A 368 12.03 -11.94 -9.30
CA ILE A 368 12.71 -12.89 -10.19
C ILE A 368 11.84 -13.28 -11.38
N LYS A 369 10.52 -13.46 -11.17
CA LYS A 369 9.58 -13.73 -12.26
C LYS A 369 9.53 -12.59 -13.27
N ASN A 370 9.42 -11.34 -12.81
CA ASN A 370 9.33 -10.17 -13.69
C ASN A 370 10.67 -9.86 -14.39
N TYR A 371 11.81 -10.13 -13.75
CA TYR A 371 13.13 -9.91 -14.35
C TYR A 371 13.36 -10.69 -15.64
N LYS A 372 12.68 -11.83 -15.83
CA LYS A 372 12.71 -12.62 -17.06
C LYS A 372 12.15 -11.89 -18.28
N ASN A 373 11.32 -10.86 -18.06
CA ASN A 373 10.72 -10.07 -19.14
C ASN A 373 11.69 -9.04 -19.76
N TYR A 374 12.90 -8.93 -19.21
CA TYR A 374 13.91 -7.96 -19.63
C TYR A 374 15.17 -8.67 -20.09
N SER A 375 15.76 -8.20 -21.19
CA SER A 375 16.93 -8.81 -21.83
C SER A 375 18.24 -8.55 -21.06
N SER A 376 18.33 -7.44 -20.33
CA SER A 376 19.53 -7.01 -19.60
C SER A 376 19.18 -6.01 -18.49
N ASP A 377 20.16 -5.66 -17.66
CA ASP A 377 20.00 -4.58 -16.67
C ASP A 377 19.83 -3.20 -17.31
N SER A 378 20.42 -2.98 -18.49
CA SER A 378 20.21 -1.77 -19.27
C SER A 378 18.77 -1.69 -19.80
N ASP A 379 18.26 -2.79 -20.35
CA ASP A 379 16.87 -2.90 -20.83
C ASP A 379 15.87 -2.66 -19.69
N TYR A 380 16.12 -3.25 -18.51
CA TYR A 380 15.33 -3.00 -17.30
C TYR A 380 15.40 -1.54 -16.84
N PHE A 381 16.60 -0.95 -16.81
CA PHE A 381 16.77 0.45 -16.45
C PHE A 381 15.96 1.38 -17.35
N TRP A 382 16.05 1.21 -18.68
CA TRP A 382 15.37 2.10 -19.61
C TRP A 382 13.85 1.86 -19.69
N ARG A 383 13.40 0.60 -19.76
CA ARG A 383 11.97 0.28 -19.90
C ARG A 383 11.21 0.40 -18.59
N TYR A 384 11.69 -0.23 -17.53
CA TYR A 384 11.00 -0.18 -16.24
C TYR A 384 11.34 1.10 -15.49
N GLN A 385 12.61 1.34 -15.17
CA GLN A 385 12.96 2.40 -14.23
C GLN A 385 12.83 3.81 -14.84
N VAL A 386 13.22 4.02 -16.09
CA VAL A 386 13.14 5.36 -16.72
C VAL A 386 11.78 5.58 -17.40
N LYS A 387 11.32 4.66 -18.26
CA LYS A 387 10.06 4.85 -19.00
C LYS A 387 8.82 4.64 -18.12
N LYS A 388 8.72 3.51 -17.41
CA LYS A 388 7.55 3.19 -16.58
C LYS A 388 7.48 3.99 -15.29
N MET A 389 8.59 4.08 -14.55
CA MET A 389 8.59 4.79 -13.28
C MET A 389 8.68 6.29 -13.55
N TYR A 390 9.80 6.80 -14.08
CA TYR A 390 9.96 8.26 -14.18
C TYR A 390 9.07 8.96 -15.22
N TRP A 391 9.20 8.62 -16.51
CA TRP A 391 8.53 9.40 -17.57
C TRP A 391 7.02 9.30 -17.54
N ARG A 392 6.46 8.15 -17.16
CA ARG A 392 5.02 7.99 -16.94
C ARG A 392 4.53 8.96 -15.86
N TYR A 393 5.14 8.96 -14.67
CA TYR A 393 4.75 9.86 -13.59
C TYR A 393 4.97 11.33 -13.96
N PHE A 394 6.08 11.66 -14.63
CA PHE A 394 6.31 13.03 -15.11
C PHE A 394 5.19 13.50 -16.06
N LEU A 395 4.75 12.65 -16.99
CA LEU A 395 3.68 12.99 -17.93
C LEU A 395 2.29 13.02 -17.29
N TRP A 396 2.04 12.25 -16.22
CA TRP A 396 0.80 12.40 -15.44
C TRP A 396 0.58 13.82 -14.94
N GLN A 397 1.67 14.53 -14.63
CA GLN A 397 1.58 15.89 -14.09
C GLN A 397 1.17 16.93 -15.14
N PHE A 398 1.59 16.75 -16.40
CA PHE A 398 1.54 17.82 -17.42
C PHE A 398 0.80 17.45 -18.71
N ALA A 399 0.44 16.18 -18.88
CA ALA A 399 -0.37 15.67 -20.00
C ALA A 399 -1.65 15.00 -19.49
N GLY A 400 -1.50 14.04 -18.58
CA GLY A 400 -2.63 13.39 -17.91
C GLY A 400 -2.39 11.93 -17.55
N ARG A 401 -3.26 11.42 -16.67
CA ARG A 401 -3.28 10.07 -16.11
C ARG A 401 -4.62 9.42 -16.43
N GLY A 402 -4.58 8.16 -16.87
CA GLY A 402 -5.79 7.38 -17.11
C GLY A 402 -5.51 5.88 -17.23
N PRO A 403 -6.54 5.03 -17.15
CA PRO A 403 -6.37 3.57 -17.18
C PRO A 403 -5.64 3.09 -18.45
N SER A 404 -4.60 2.26 -18.29
CA SER A 404 -3.73 1.84 -19.42
C SER A 404 -4.43 0.98 -20.49
N VAL A 405 -5.67 0.55 -20.25
CA VAL A 405 -6.47 -0.22 -21.19
C VAL A 405 -7.35 0.64 -22.08
N GLU A 406 -7.53 1.91 -21.75
CA GLU A 406 -8.40 2.82 -22.49
C GLU A 406 -7.80 3.26 -23.84
N ALA A 407 -8.68 3.51 -24.80
CA ALA A 407 -8.29 4.00 -26.11
C ALA A 407 -7.76 5.43 -26.01
N GLY A 408 -6.59 5.70 -26.60
CA GLY A 408 -5.92 7.01 -26.51
C GLY A 408 -4.92 7.12 -25.35
N VAL A 409 -4.92 6.19 -24.41
CA VAL A 409 -3.96 6.15 -23.30
C VAL A 409 -2.69 5.40 -23.69
N SER A 410 -1.54 6.06 -23.56
CA SER A 410 -0.22 5.45 -23.78
C SER A 410 0.21 4.65 -22.57
N ARG A 411 0.31 3.31 -22.70
CA ARG A 411 0.63 2.42 -21.57
C ARG A 411 1.92 2.73 -20.83
N MET A 412 2.98 3.14 -21.52
CA MET A 412 4.28 3.40 -20.88
C MET A 412 4.80 2.22 -20.01
N GLU A 413 4.64 0.97 -20.48
CA GLU A 413 4.92 -0.29 -19.76
C GLU A 413 4.04 -0.56 -18.50
N ALA A 414 2.97 0.22 -18.30
CA ALA A 414 1.94 -0.08 -17.33
C ALA A 414 1.21 -1.39 -17.67
N LYS A 415 0.88 -2.17 -16.64
CA LYS A 415 0.04 -3.36 -16.73
C LYS A 415 -1.43 -2.95 -16.92
N PRO A 416 -2.30 -3.84 -17.42
CA PRO A 416 -3.73 -3.54 -17.61
C PRO A 416 -4.47 -3.06 -16.35
N THR A 417 -3.93 -3.32 -15.15
CA THR A 417 -4.49 -2.90 -13.85
C THR A 417 -3.83 -1.64 -13.30
N GLU A 418 -3.00 -0.96 -14.09
CA GLU A 418 -2.25 0.24 -13.75
C GLU A 418 -2.59 1.35 -14.75
N ASP A 419 -2.32 2.59 -14.37
CA ASP A 419 -2.57 3.75 -15.22
C ASP A 419 -1.43 3.98 -16.22
N GLY A 420 -1.78 4.44 -17.41
CA GLY A 420 -0.88 4.97 -18.44
C GLY A 420 -0.92 6.49 -18.51
N VAL A 421 -0.42 7.05 -19.60
CA VAL A 421 -0.47 8.50 -19.88
C VAL A 421 -1.63 8.80 -20.81
N ASP A 422 -2.63 9.50 -20.28
CA ASP A 422 -3.69 10.10 -21.10
C ASP A 422 -3.19 11.45 -21.63
N TRP A 423 -2.92 11.54 -22.92
CA TRP A 423 -2.41 12.77 -23.54
C TRP A 423 -3.45 13.89 -23.63
N PHE A 424 -4.73 13.56 -23.45
CA PHE A 424 -5.83 14.46 -23.70
C PHE A 424 -6.77 14.66 -22.50
N GLN A 425 -6.38 14.19 -21.30
CA GLN A 425 -7.14 14.43 -20.06
C GLN A 425 -7.44 15.92 -19.87
N PHE A 426 -6.44 16.78 -20.13
CA PHE A 426 -6.54 18.23 -20.03
C PHE A 426 -6.85 18.92 -21.38
N GLY A 427 -7.32 18.18 -22.39
CA GLY A 427 -7.42 18.65 -23.77
C GLY A 427 -6.05 18.61 -24.46
N ILE A 428 -5.59 19.73 -25.04
CA ILE A 428 -4.19 19.78 -25.52
C ILE A 428 -3.28 19.82 -24.28
N PRO A 429 -2.17 19.06 -24.21
CA PRO A 429 -1.26 19.04 -23.06
C PRO A 429 -0.45 20.34 -22.95
N LEU A 430 -1.16 21.45 -22.70
CA LEU A 430 -0.66 22.81 -22.82
C LEU A 430 0.41 23.10 -21.77
N ALA A 431 0.25 22.60 -20.54
CA ALA A 431 1.25 22.72 -19.50
C ALA A 431 2.59 22.09 -19.93
N PHE A 432 2.57 20.88 -20.49
CA PHE A 432 3.77 20.23 -21.02
C PHE A 432 4.40 21.05 -22.17
N LEU A 433 3.59 21.51 -23.13
CA LEU A 433 4.08 22.31 -24.27
C LEU A 433 4.66 23.65 -23.81
N LEU A 434 4.03 24.32 -22.84
CA LEU A 434 4.53 25.54 -22.22
C LEU A 434 5.86 25.30 -21.52
N GLY A 435 6.01 24.20 -20.78
CA GLY A 435 7.26 23.83 -20.14
C GLY A 435 8.39 23.60 -21.15
N MET A 436 8.11 22.86 -22.24
CA MET A 436 9.09 22.65 -23.31
C MET A 436 9.49 23.96 -24.00
N ALA A 437 8.51 24.81 -24.33
CA ALA A 437 8.76 26.12 -24.92
C ALA A 437 9.54 27.04 -23.98
N GLY A 438 9.21 27.02 -22.69
CA GLY A 438 9.86 27.79 -21.64
C GLY A 438 11.30 27.36 -21.39
N MET A 439 11.58 26.05 -21.43
CA MET A 439 12.93 25.52 -21.38
C MET A 439 13.77 26.08 -22.53
N VAL A 440 13.30 25.93 -23.78
CA VAL A 440 13.99 26.46 -24.97
C VAL A 440 14.16 27.98 -24.88
N TYR A 441 13.13 28.70 -24.43
CA TYR A 441 13.17 30.15 -24.28
C TYR A 441 14.18 30.59 -23.22
N GLN A 442 14.23 29.92 -22.06
CA GLN A 442 15.21 30.22 -21.01
C GLN A 442 16.63 29.97 -21.53
N PHE A 443 16.90 28.84 -22.20
CA PHE A 443 18.23 28.56 -22.75
C PHE A 443 18.70 29.62 -23.78
N LYS A 444 17.77 30.23 -24.51
CA LYS A 444 18.08 31.33 -25.45
C LYS A 444 18.33 32.67 -24.74
N ARG A 445 17.68 32.93 -23.60
CA ARG A 445 17.76 34.20 -22.86
C ARG A 445 18.88 34.19 -21.81
N ASP A 446 19.01 33.09 -21.08
CA ASP A 446 19.97 32.88 -20.00
C ASP A 446 20.35 31.39 -19.93
N TYR A 447 21.38 31.04 -20.70
CA TYR A 447 21.92 29.69 -20.77
C TYR A 447 22.36 29.15 -19.41
N TYR A 448 22.94 29.99 -18.55
CA TYR A 448 23.56 29.56 -17.29
C TYR A 448 22.53 29.25 -16.21
N GLN A 449 21.50 30.09 -16.08
CA GLN A 449 20.40 29.79 -15.16
C GLN A 449 19.52 28.65 -15.68
N ALA A 450 19.33 28.53 -17.00
CA ALA A 450 18.66 27.37 -17.59
C ALA A 450 19.39 26.06 -17.27
N LEU A 451 20.73 26.05 -17.33
CA LEU A 451 21.54 24.89 -16.93
C LEU A 451 21.39 24.57 -15.44
N SER A 452 21.24 25.59 -14.59
CA SER A 452 20.99 25.39 -13.16
C SER A 452 19.64 24.70 -12.93
N VAL A 453 18.56 25.21 -13.54
CA VAL A 453 17.22 24.58 -13.45
C VAL A 453 17.23 23.15 -14.01
N LEU A 454 17.97 22.91 -15.11
CA LEU A 454 18.16 21.55 -15.65
C LEU A 454 18.87 20.62 -14.67
N ALA A 455 19.88 21.11 -13.94
CA ALA A 455 20.53 20.32 -12.89
C ALA A 455 19.54 19.94 -11.79
N LEU A 456 18.71 20.90 -11.33
CA LEU A 456 17.66 20.61 -10.35
C LEU A 456 16.69 19.54 -10.87
N PHE A 457 16.21 19.68 -12.11
CA PHE A 457 15.30 18.73 -12.76
C PHE A 457 15.88 17.30 -12.84
N ILE A 458 17.12 17.15 -13.29
CA ILE A 458 17.76 15.83 -13.45
C ILE A 458 18.04 15.19 -12.08
N LEU A 459 18.57 15.97 -11.13
CA LEU A 459 18.98 15.45 -9.83
C LEU A 459 17.79 15.03 -8.97
N THR A 460 16.67 15.76 -9.06
CA THR A 460 15.43 15.44 -8.33
C THR A 460 14.47 14.53 -9.12
N GLY A 461 14.94 13.98 -10.25
CA GLY A 461 14.17 13.09 -11.12
C GLY A 461 14.96 11.82 -11.44
N ILE A 462 15.58 11.78 -12.62
CA ILE A 462 16.28 10.59 -13.14
C ILE A 462 17.42 10.11 -12.22
N ALA A 463 18.11 11.01 -11.51
CA ALA A 463 19.17 10.60 -10.58
C ALA A 463 18.64 9.81 -9.38
N ILE A 464 17.42 10.12 -8.91
CA ILE A 464 16.75 9.36 -7.85
C ILE A 464 16.46 7.93 -8.32
N ILE A 465 16.00 7.75 -9.57
CA ILE A 465 15.80 6.42 -10.15
C ILE A 465 17.11 5.62 -10.16
N PHE A 466 18.20 6.24 -10.60
CA PHE A 466 19.51 5.61 -10.62
C PHE A 466 19.92 5.16 -9.21
N TYR A 467 19.68 6.01 -8.20
CA TYR A 467 20.06 5.76 -6.81
C TYR A 467 19.18 4.71 -6.11
N LEU A 468 17.85 4.80 -6.25
CA LEU A 468 16.92 3.90 -5.55
C LEU A 468 16.90 2.50 -6.14
N ASN A 469 17.25 2.34 -7.43
CA ASN A 469 17.31 1.06 -8.12
C ASN A 469 16.07 0.16 -7.88
N GLN A 470 14.88 0.75 -8.02
CA GLN A 470 13.62 0.12 -7.59
C GLN A 470 13.34 -1.23 -8.32
N PRO A 471 12.94 -2.29 -7.59
CA PRO A 471 12.53 -3.57 -8.19
C PRO A 471 11.11 -3.55 -8.80
N ASP A 472 10.78 -4.55 -9.62
CA ASP A 472 9.48 -4.77 -10.26
C ASP A 472 8.81 -6.04 -9.71
N PRO A 473 7.61 -5.97 -9.10
CA PRO A 473 6.77 -4.77 -8.96
C PRO A 473 7.08 -3.98 -7.69
N GLN A 474 6.66 -2.72 -7.67
CA GLN A 474 6.53 -1.97 -6.42
C GLN A 474 5.17 -2.23 -5.76
N PRO A 475 5.05 -2.12 -4.42
CA PRO A 475 3.78 -2.27 -3.72
C PRO A 475 2.73 -1.20 -4.09
N ARG A 476 3.19 0.01 -4.44
CA ARG A 476 2.37 1.15 -4.90
C ARG A 476 3.14 2.02 -5.89
N GLU A 477 2.43 2.94 -6.54
CA GLU A 477 3.04 3.98 -7.36
C GLU A 477 3.94 4.88 -6.48
N ARG A 478 5.07 5.37 -7.04
CA ARG A 478 6.13 6.10 -6.30
C ARG A 478 6.40 7.50 -6.89
N ASP A 479 5.42 8.05 -7.57
CA ASP A 479 5.42 9.36 -8.22
C ASP A 479 5.80 10.52 -7.27
N TYR A 480 5.34 10.46 -6.03
CA TYR A 480 5.66 11.42 -4.96
C TYR A 480 7.19 11.57 -4.71
N SER A 481 8.01 10.58 -5.04
CA SER A 481 9.49 10.66 -4.89
C SER A 481 10.14 11.64 -5.88
N TYR A 482 9.42 12.06 -6.93
CA TYR A 482 9.96 12.90 -8.02
C TYR A 482 9.36 14.30 -8.07
N VAL A 483 8.58 14.71 -7.06
CA VAL A 483 7.91 16.02 -6.99
C VAL A 483 8.89 17.19 -7.18
N GLY A 484 10.14 17.05 -6.72
CA GLY A 484 11.18 18.06 -6.96
C GLY A 484 11.47 18.32 -8.44
N SER A 485 11.40 17.28 -9.29
CA SER A 485 11.58 17.44 -10.74
C SER A 485 10.36 18.08 -11.39
N PHE A 486 9.16 17.78 -10.89
CA PHE A 486 7.91 18.38 -11.36
C PHE A 486 7.89 19.88 -11.02
N PHE A 487 8.33 20.23 -9.81
CA PHE A 487 8.56 21.60 -9.38
C PHE A 487 9.56 22.33 -10.30
N ALA A 488 10.69 21.70 -10.63
CA ALA A 488 11.69 22.30 -11.52
C ALA A 488 11.13 22.52 -12.93
N PHE A 489 10.34 21.58 -13.46
CA PHE A 489 9.70 21.74 -14.78
C PHE A 489 8.62 22.83 -14.77
N ALA A 490 7.87 23.00 -13.68
CA ALA A 490 6.89 24.07 -13.54
C ALA A 490 7.49 25.48 -13.58
N ILE A 491 8.77 25.64 -13.21
CA ILE A 491 9.51 26.88 -13.44
C ILE A 491 9.54 27.19 -14.94
N TRP A 492 9.83 26.20 -15.78
CA TRP A 492 9.80 26.37 -17.23
C TRP A 492 8.38 26.61 -17.77
N VAL A 493 7.34 26.01 -17.18
CA VAL A 493 5.95 26.32 -17.58
C VAL A 493 5.68 27.82 -17.42
N GLY A 494 6.04 28.40 -16.27
CA GLY A 494 5.86 29.84 -16.03
C GLY A 494 6.73 30.72 -16.94
N ILE A 495 7.95 30.30 -17.24
CA ILE A 495 8.82 30.99 -18.23
C ILE A 495 8.25 30.87 -19.64
N GLY A 496 7.64 29.75 -20.00
CA GLY A 496 6.96 29.54 -21.29
C GLY A 496 5.77 30.48 -21.48
N ALA A 497 4.94 30.63 -20.44
CA ALA A 497 3.87 31.62 -20.44
C ALA A 497 4.42 33.05 -20.57
N SER A 498 5.52 33.36 -19.84
CA SER A 498 6.24 34.64 -19.97
C SER A 498 6.74 34.89 -21.41
N ALA A 499 7.21 33.85 -22.09
CA ALA A 499 7.68 33.92 -23.48
C ALA A 499 6.54 34.25 -24.45
N ILE A 500 5.35 33.69 -24.23
CA ILE A 500 4.15 34.02 -25.03
C ILE A 500 3.79 35.50 -24.85
N PHE A 501 3.75 35.99 -23.61
CA PHE A 501 3.48 37.42 -23.36
C PHE A 501 4.51 38.32 -24.02
N ASP A 502 5.80 38.00 -23.88
CA ASP A 502 6.87 38.75 -24.53
C ASP A 502 6.71 38.77 -26.05
N ARG A 503 6.38 37.62 -26.65
CA ARG A 503 6.21 37.50 -28.10
C ARG A 503 5.02 38.31 -28.59
N ILE A 504 3.87 38.25 -27.92
CA ILE A 504 2.68 39.03 -28.26
C ILE A 504 2.98 40.52 -28.18
N LEU A 505 3.57 40.98 -27.07
CA LEU A 505 3.87 42.39 -26.83
C LEU A 505 4.92 42.92 -27.80
N THR A 506 5.88 42.09 -28.22
CA THR A 506 6.88 42.44 -29.22
C THR A 506 6.28 42.50 -30.64
N LEU A 507 5.46 41.52 -31.03
CA LEU A 507 4.85 41.49 -32.37
C LEU A 507 3.82 42.61 -32.59
N LEU A 508 3.11 42.98 -31.52
CA LEU A 508 2.08 44.03 -31.56
C LEU A 508 2.59 45.36 -31.01
N ARG A 509 3.92 45.59 -31.01
CA ARG A 509 4.53 46.77 -30.39
C ARG A 509 3.90 48.08 -30.87
N ASP A 510 3.52 48.21 -32.13
CA ASP A 510 2.94 49.48 -32.64
C ASP A 510 1.41 49.52 -32.60
N LYS A 511 0.76 48.54 -31.96
CA LYS A 511 -0.71 48.42 -31.92
C LYS A 511 -1.26 48.83 -30.55
N PRO A 512 -2.34 49.65 -30.51
CA PRO A 512 -2.91 50.15 -29.24
C PRO A 512 -3.55 49.04 -28.39
N PHE A 513 -3.93 47.92 -29.00
CA PHE A 513 -4.57 46.79 -28.31
C PHE A 513 -3.59 45.74 -27.77
N ARG A 514 -2.26 45.93 -27.88
CA ARG A 514 -1.25 44.92 -27.49
C ARG A 514 -1.37 44.42 -26.05
N ILE A 515 -1.63 45.34 -25.12
CA ILE A 515 -1.80 45.03 -23.69
C ILE A 515 -3.05 44.19 -23.47
N HIS A 516 -4.17 44.59 -24.09
CA HIS A 516 -5.44 43.85 -24.01
C HIS A 516 -5.30 42.44 -24.61
N THR A 517 -4.57 42.29 -25.72
CA THR A 517 -4.29 40.96 -26.29
C THR A 517 -3.42 40.11 -25.38
N ALA A 518 -2.38 40.69 -24.76
CA ALA A 518 -1.54 39.95 -23.81
C ALA A 518 -2.33 39.53 -22.55
N LEU A 519 -3.18 40.39 -22.02
CA LEU A 519 -4.07 40.06 -20.90
C LEU A 519 -5.11 39.00 -21.29
N GLY A 520 -5.71 39.11 -22.48
CA GLY A 520 -6.63 38.11 -23.02
C GLY A 520 -5.96 36.75 -23.21
N ALA A 521 -4.73 36.73 -23.74
CA ALA A 521 -3.92 35.50 -23.80
C ALA A 521 -3.65 34.94 -22.40
N GLY A 522 -3.37 35.79 -21.41
CA GLY A 522 -3.14 35.36 -20.04
C GLY A 522 -4.36 34.74 -19.39
N PHE A 523 -5.54 35.32 -19.63
CA PHE A 523 -6.81 34.76 -19.20
C PHE A 523 -7.07 33.39 -19.84
N ILE A 524 -6.83 33.26 -21.15
CA ILE A 524 -6.95 31.98 -21.87
C ILE A 524 -5.98 30.95 -21.30
N LEU A 525 -4.70 31.31 -21.08
CA LEU A 525 -3.71 30.38 -20.51
C LEU A 525 -4.07 29.95 -19.09
N LEU A 526 -4.61 30.85 -18.26
CA LEU A 526 -5.07 30.53 -16.92
C LEU A 526 -6.24 29.53 -16.95
N ILE A 527 -7.17 29.68 -17.87
CA ILE A 527 -8.27 28.73 -18.03
C ILE A 527 -7.75 27.39 -18.58
N ALA A 528 -7.06 27.44 -19.72
CA ALA A 528 -6.70 26.28 -20.52
C ALA A 528 -5.62 25.38 -19.89
N ALA A 529 -4.87 25.87 -18.90
CA ALA A 529 -3.90 25.05 -18.16
C ALA A 529 -4.33 24.83 -16.70
N PRO A 530 -4.09 25.75 -15.74
CA PRO A 530 -4.33 25.43 -14.34
C PRO A 530 -5.81 25.22 -13.99
N VAL A 531 -6.78 25.95 -14.56
CA VAL A 531 -8.21 25.73 -14.23
C VAL A 531 -8.73 24.41 -14.80
N VAL A 532 -8.32 24.04 -16.02
CA VAL A 532 -8.66 22.72 -16.58
C VAL A 532 -8.03 21.59 -15.76
N MET A 533 -6.76 21.73 -15.37
CA MET A 533 -6.09 20.75 -14.51
C MET A 533 -6.78 20.63 -13.15
N LEU A 534 -7.11 21.77 -12.53
CA LEU A 534 -7.92 21.82 -11.30
C LEU A 534 -9.23 21.04 -11.49
N SER A 535 -10.01 21.36 -12.52
CA SER A 535 -11.30 20.73 -12.78
C SER A 535 -11.21 19.23 -13.05
N LYS A 536 -10.19 18.79 -13.80
CA LYS A 536 -10.02 17.38 -14.20
C LYS A 536 -9.45 16.52 -13.09
N ASN A 537 -8.63 17.09 -12.21
CA ASN A 537 -8.04 16.39 -11.07
C ASN A 537 -8.87 16.53 -9.79
N TYR A 538 -9.86 17.44 -9.73
CA TYR A 538 -10.59 17.77 -8.51
C TYR A 538 -11.14 16.53 -7.80
N HIS A 539 -11.99 15.74 -8.47
CA HIS A 539 -12.63 14.58 -7.85
C HIS A 539 -11.59 13.54 -7.39
N THR A 540 -10.56 13.25 -8.19
CA THR A 540 -9.54 12.24 -7.84
C THR A 540 -8.59 12.68 -6.70
N HIS A 541 -8.55 13.97 -6.39
CA HIS A 541 -7.73 14.55 -5.34
C HIS A 541 -8.55 15.07 -4.15
N ASP A 542 -9.87 15.04 -4.27
CA ASP A 542 -10.77 15.28 -3.17
C ASP A 542 -10.74 14.09 -2.21
N ARG A 543 -10.47 14.38 -0.92
CA ARG A 543 -10.51 13.41 0.17
C ARG A 543 -11.66 13.69 1.12
N THR A 544 -12.48 14.71 0.86
CA THR A 544 -13.66 14.99 1.68
C THR A 544 -14.61 13.81 1.69
N GLY A 545 -15.21 13.57 2.85
CA GLY A 545 -16.10 12.43 3.04
C GLY A 545 -15.43 11.05 3.03
N ASN A 546 -14.12 10.93 2.76
CA ASN A 546 -13.43 9.65 2.82
C ASN A 546 -13.10 9.27 4.28
N TYR A 547 -14.02 8.52 4.89
CA TYR A 547 -13.87 7.93 6.23
C TYR A 547 -13.43 6.45 6.19
N LEU A 548 -13.15 5.92 5.01
CA LEU A 548 -12.89 4.49 4.82
C LEU A 548 -11.72 3.96 5.68
N PRO A 549 -10.54 4.62 5.75
CA PRO A 549 -9.45 4.10 6.57
C PRO A 549 -9.81 3.97 8.05
N TRP A 550 -10.53 4.97 8.58
CA TRP A 550 -11.02 4.96 9.95
C TRP A 550 -12.05 3.85 10.17
N ASP A 551 -13.09 3.79 9.34
CA ASP A 551 -14.20 2.83 9.48
C ASP A 551 -13.72 1.39 9.29
N TYR A 552 -12.85 1.16 8.31
CA TYR A 552 -12.26 -0.15 8.05
C TYR A 552 -11.45 -0.65 9.25
N SER A 553 -10.63 0.20 9.84
CA SER A 553 -9.83 -0.14 11.03
C SER A 553 -10.68 -0.30 12.29
N TYR A 554 -11.71 0.53 12.47
CA TYR A 554 -12.68 0.36 13.55
C TYR A 554 -13.35 -1.01 13.47
N ASN A 555 -13.81 -1.39 12.27
CA ASN A 555 -14.47 -2.68 12.03
C ASN A 555 -13.53 -3.86 12.24
N ILE A 556 -12.25 -3.74 11.89
CA ILE A 556 -11.24 -4.76 12.23
C ILE A 556 -11.15 -4.93 13.75
N LEU A 557 -10.98 -3.85 14.51
CA LEU A 557 -10.89 -3.92 15.97
C LEU A 557 -12.16 -4.53 16.58
N GLN A 558 -13.34 -4.06 16.16
CA GLN A 558 -14.63 -4.57 16.67
C GLN A 558 -14.95 -6.01 16.28
N THR A 559 -14.21 -6.59 15.33
CA THR A 559 -14.29 -8.03 15.07
C THR A 559 -13.69 -8.85 16.21
N CYS A 560 -12.66 -8.32 16.87
CA CYS A 560 -11.95 -9.03 17.94
C CYS A 560 -12.73 -8.95 19.26
N GLU A 561 -12.94 -10.11 19.89
CA GLU A 561 -13.39 -10.18 21.29
C GLU A 561 -12.40 -9.46 22.25
N PRO A 562 -12.86 -9.05 23.45
CA PRO A 562 -12.00 -8.41 24.44
C PRO A 562 -10.69 -9.17 24.72
N ASN A 563 -9.60 -8.41 24.89
CA ASN A 563 -8.22 -8.91 25.08
C ASN A 563 -7.63 -9.70 23.89
N GLY A 564 -8.27 -9.65 22.72
CA GLY A 564 -7.82 -10.37 21.53
C GLY A 564 -6.43 -9.95 21.03
N ILE A 565 -5.78 -10.85 20.31
CA ILE A 565 -4.53 -10.60 19.59
C ILE A 565 -4.83 -10.72 18.10
N ILE A 566 -4.61 -9.65 17.34
CA ILE A 566 -4.81 -9.66 15.90
C ILE A 566 -3.48 -9.54 15.16
N PHE A 567 -3.21 -10.51 14.30
CA PHE A 567 -2.11 -10.45 13.36
C PHE A 567 -2.50 -9.63 12.13
N THR A 568 -1.70 -8.60 11.83
CA THR A 568 -1.80 -7.76 10.64
C THR A 568 -0.58 -7.96 9.75
N ASN A 569 -0.61 -7.43 8.53
CA ASN A 569 0.46 -7.63 7.57
C ASN A 569 0.65 -6.41 6.66
N GLY A 570 1.44 -5.44 7.16
CA GLY A 570 1.87 -4.26 6.41
C GLY A 570 1.26 -2.96 6.93
N ASP A 571 1.40 -1.92 6.13
CA ASP A 571 1.14 -0.54 6.55
C ASP A 571 -0.37 -0.27 6.67
N ASN A 572 -1.15 -0.61 5.63
CA ASN A 572 -2.57 -0.25 5.51
C ASN A 572 -3.51 -0.94 6.50
N ASP A 573 -3.09 -2.07 7.09
CA ASP A 573 -3.86 -2.77 8.12
C ASP A 573 -3.27 -2.62 9.52
N THR A 574 -2.09 -1.99 9.68
CA THR A 574 -1.45 -1.75 10.98
C THR A 574 -1.53 -0.29 11.39
N PHE A 575 -1.10 0.64 10.53
CA PHE A 575 -0.91 2.04 10.90
C PHE A 575 -2.22 2.77 11.24
N PRO A 576 -3.34 2.57 10.52
CA PRO A 576 -4.59 3.17 10.94
C PRO A 576 -5.15 2.54 12.23
N LEU A 577 -4.83 1.26 12.55
CA LEU A 577 -5.19 0.67 13.85
C LEU A 577 -4.41 1.33 14.99
N TRP A 578 -3.09 1.53 14.80
CA TRP A 578 -2.25 2.25 15.77
C TRP A 578 -2.75 3.68 16.00
N TYR A 579 -3.19 4.37 14.94
CA TYR A 579 -3.85 5.68 15.10
C TYR A 579 -5.11 5.57 15.98
N LEU A 580 -6.03 4.63 15.71
CA LEU A 580 -7.23 4.48 16.53
C LEU A 580 -6.92 4.16 17.99
N GLN A 581 -5.87 3.39 18.27
CA GLN A 581 -5.48 3.02 19.64
C GLN A 581 -4.75 4.17 20.35
N GLU A 582 -3.73 4.75 19.72
CA GLU A 582 -2.86 5.74 20.38
C GLU A 582 -3.48 7.14 20.46
N VAL A 583 -4.29 7.49 19.46
CA VAL A 583 -4.89 8.83 19.34
C VAL A 583 -6.32 8.83 19.85
N GLU A 584 -7.17 7.95 19.31
CA GLU A 584 -8.60 7.93 19.63
C GLU A 584 -8.94 7.11 20.89
N GLY A 585 -8.04 6.25 21.34
CA GLY A 585 -8.22 5.39 22.51
C GLY A 585 -9.24 4.27 22.30
N ILE A 586 -9.38 3.77 21.08
CA ILE A 586 -10.34 2.73 20.72
C ILE A 586 -9.70 1.34 20.85
N ARG A 587 -10.37 0.43 21.57
CA ARG A 587 -9.99 -0.98 21.70
C ARG A 587 -8.52 -1.18 22.06
N THR A 588 -8.04 -0.42 23.05
CA THR A 588 -6.67 -0.56 23.58
C THR A 588 -6.44 -1.90 24.31
N ASP A 589 -7.50 -2.66 24.57
CA ASP A 589 -7.46 -4.05 25.05
C ASP A 589 -6.95 -5.04 23.99
N VAL A 590 -7.13 -4.73 22.69
CA VAL A 590 -6.71 -5.58 21.58
C VAL A 590 -5.24 -5.34 21.27
N THR A 591 -4.46 -6.41 21.20
CA THR A 591 -3.06 -6.33 20.77
C THR A 591 -2.98 -6.44 19.25
N VAL A 592 -2.42 -5.41 18.59
CA VAL A 592 -2.12 -5.42 17.15
C VAL A 592 -0.68 -5.89 16.92
N ALA A 593 -0.53 -7.06 16.29
CA ALA A 593 0.76 -7.70 16.05
C ALA A 593 1.09 -7.76 14.54
N ASN A 594 1.96 -6.87 14.06
CA ASN A 594 2.36 -6.81 12.65
C ASN A 594 3.37 -7.91 12.31
N LEU A 595 2.99 -8.85 11.44
CA LEU A 595 3.84 -9.98 11.04
C LEU A 595 5.12 -9.58 10.31
N SER A 596 5.15 -8.41 9.66
CA SER A 596 6.34 -7.89 8.98
C SER A 596 7.39 -7.33 9.94
N LEU A 597 6.97 -7.04 11.18
CA LEU A 597 7.83 -6.61 12.28
C LEU A 597 8.10 -7.77 13.26
N LEU A 598 7.20 -8.77 13.35
CA LEU A 598 7.30 -9.95 14.22
C LEU A 598 8.40 -10.97 13.82
N ASN A 599 9.41 -10.50 13.11
CA ASN A 599 10.67 -11.19 12.85
C ASN A 599 11.87 -10.41 13.41
N THR A 600 11.63 -9.30 14.11
CA THR A 600 12.66 -8.46 14.74
C THR A 600 12.68 -8.63 16.25
N PRO A 601 13.86 -8.76 16.88
CA PRO A 601 13.97 -8.87 18.34
C PRO A 601 13.33 -7.70 19.10
N TRP A 602 13.51 -6.47 18.62
CA TRP A 602 12.93 -5.28 19.23
C TRP A 602 11.40 -5.33 19.28
N TYR A 603 10.76 -5.75 18.20
CA TYR A 603 9.29 -5.79 18.15
C TYR A 603 8.73 -6.94 18.99
N ILE A 604 9.44 -8.07 19.05
CA ILE A 604 9.06 -9.19 19.93
C ILE A 604 9.11 -8.74 21.41
N ARG A 605 10.15 -8.00 21.82
CA ARG A 605 10.25 -7.43 23.18
C ARG A 605 9.13 -6.42 23.45
N GLN A 606 8.94 -5.45 22.55
CA GLN A 606 7.88 -4.46 22.69
C GLN A 606 6.49 -5.10 22.80
N LEU A 607 6.21 -6.12 21.98
CA LEU A 607 4.93 -6.83 22.02
C LEU A 607 4.76 -7.64 23.31
N ARG A 608 5.83 -8.29 23.80
CA ARG A 608 5.85 -8.96 25.11
C ARG A 608 5.55 -7.98 26.24
N ASP A 609 6.19 -6.81 26.21
CA ASP A 609 6.16 -5.83 27.29
C ASP A 609 4.98 -4.87 27.20
N SER A 610 4.21 -4.92 26.11
CA SER A 610 2.91 -4.25 25.96
C SER A 610 1.86 -4.69 27.00
N ARG A 611 2.07 -5.83 27.65
CA ARG A 611 1.24 -6.34 28.74
C ARG A 611 2.08 -6.63 29.99
N PRO A 612 1.51 -6.42 31.20
CA PRO A 612 2.20 -6.73 32.44
C PRO A 612 2.49 -8.24 32.54
N GLU A 613 3.49 -8.63 33.33
CA GLU A 613 4.07 -9.99 33.36
C GLU A 613 3.03 -11.11 33.53
N GLY A 614 2.00 -10.91 34.38
CA GLY A 614 0.91 -11.88 34.60
C GLY A 614 -0.11 -11.98 33.45
N GLU A 615 -0.02 -11.12 32.45
CA GLU A 615 -0.93 -11.03 31.30
C GLU A 615 -0.25 -11.24 29.94
N ARG A 616 1.04 -11.60 29.95
CA ARG A 616 1.82 -11.82 28.73
C ARG A 616 1.33 -13.04 27.94
N PHE A 617 1.43 -12.93 26.62
CA PHE A 617 1.22 -14.02 25.65
C PHE A 617 2.49 -14.35 24.87
N ILE A 618 3.60 -13.69 25.19
CA ILE A 618 4.96 -14.06 24.77
C ILE A 618 5.76 -14.30 26.05
N ASN A 619 6.07 -15.54 26.36
CA ASN A 619 6.90 -15.89 27.52
C ASN A 619 8.31 -16.30 27.07
N LEU A 620 9.07 -15.32 26.54
CA LEU A 620 10.46 -15.48 26.14
C LEU A 620 11.34 -14.51 26.94
N THR A 621 12.47 -15.01 27.43
CA THR A 621 13.51 -14.17 28.03
C THR A 621 14.22 -13.35 26.96
N ASP A 622 14.90 -12.26 27.35
CA ASP A 622 15.66 -11.45 26.41
C ASP A 622 16.73 -12.28 25.67
N ASP A 623 17.42 -13.18 26.38
CA ASP A 623 18.39 -14.10 25.78
C ASP A 623 17.76 -15.04 24.75
N GLN A 624 16.52 -15.49 24.95
CA GLN A 624 15.82 -16.32 23.97
C GLN A 624 15.42 -15.53 22.72
N ILE A 625 15.10 -14.25 22.87
CA ILE A 625 14.76 -13.36 21.75
C ILE A 625 16.03 -12.95 20.98
N VAL A 626 17.15 -12.71 21.67
CA VAL A 626 18.44 -12.29 21.09
C VAL A 626 19.27 -13.46 20.56
N ALA A 627 19.18 -14.67 21.13
CA ALA A 627 19.79 -15.86 20.56
C ALA A 627 19.26 -16.13 19.12
N ASP A 628 18.03 -15.69 18.81
CA ASP A 628 17.44 -15.74 17.47
C ASP A 628 18.05 -14.69 16.49
N GLU A 629 18.79 -13.71 17.02
CA GLU A 629 19.51 -12.69 16.26
C GLU A 629 20.80 -13.26 15.65
N GLU A 630 21.49 -14.18 16.35
CA GLU A 630 22.53 -15.04 15.77
C GLU A 630 21.95 -16.06 14.76
N LEU A 631 20.68 -16.47 14.93
CA LEU A 631 19.96 -17.34 14.00
C LEU A 631 19.43 -16.65 12.74
N ARG A 632 19.49 -15.31 12.63
CA ARG A 632 19.25 -14.60 11.34
C ARG A 632 20.28 -14.99 10.28
N ARG A 633 21.41 -15.57 10.68
CA ARG A 633 22.33 -16.35 9.85
C ARG A 633 22.78 -17.57 10.65
N PRO A 634 22.08 -18.72 10.57
CA PRO A 634 22.63 -19.91 11.18
C PRO A 634 23.90 -20.27 10.40
N LEU A 635 25.07 -20.03 11.01
CA LEU A 635 26.28 -20.81 10.70
C LEU A 635 26.11 -22.24 11.22
N THR A 636 25.18 -22.44 12.15
CA THR A 636 24.82 -23.70 12.77
C THR A 636 23.29 -23.86 12.78
N PRO A 637 22.75 -25.00 12.30
CA PRO A 637 21.32 -25.30 12.38
C PRO A 637 20.79 -25.29 13.82
N MET A 638 19.55 -24.85 13.98
CA MET A 638 18.84 -24.87 15.27
C MET A 638 18.62 -26.33 15.71
N LYS A 639 19.09 -26.67 16.91
CA LYS A 639 19.11 -28.01 17.50
C LYS A 639 17.69 -28.45 17.87
N ILE A 640 17.16 -29.52 17.26
CA ILE A 640 15.91 -30.16 17.67
C ILE A 640 16.26 -31.43 18.46
N SER A 641 16.30 -31.28 19.78
CA SER A 641 16.56 -32.30 20.83
C SER A 641 18.02 -32.74 21.03
N ASP A 642 18.39 -32.92 22.30
CA ASP A 642 19.69 -33.45 22.74
C ASP A 642 19.86 -34.97 22.53
N SER A 643 18.97 -35.63 21.78
CA SER A 643 18.87 -37.10 21.79
C SER A 643 19.47 -37.82 20.58
N LEU A 644 20.02 -37.11 19.59
CA LEU A 644 20.54 -37.72 18.36
C LEU A 644 21.86 -37.06 17.93
N GLU A 645 23.00 -37.61 18.35
CA GLU A 645 24.28 -37.38 17.69
C GLU A 645 25.13 -38.66 17.69
N LYS A 646 25.34 -39.24 16.50
CA LYS A 646 26.57 -40.00 16.19
C LYS A 646 27.01 -39.67 14.76
N GLN A 647 27.97 -38.76 14.64
CA GLN A 647 28.62 -38.39 13.38
C GLN A 647 29.62 -39.47 12.93
N TYR A 648 29.59 -39.85 11.64
CA TYR A 648 30.57 -40.76 11.04
C TYR A 648 31.28 -40.11 9.84
N LYS A 649 32.59 -40.34 9.75
CA LYS A 649 33.47 -39.96 8.63
C LYS A 649 33.61 -41.17 7.69
N VAL A 650 33.34 -40.98 6.39
CA VAL A 650 33.59 -41.97 5.33
C VAL A 650 34.77 -41.48 4.50
N SER A 651 35.85 -42.27 4.47
CA SER A 651 36.98 -42.03 3.58
C SER A 651 37.06 -43.10 2.49
N GLY A 652 37.51 -42.72 1.31
CA GLY A 652 37.68 -43.66 0.18
C GLY A 652 38.86 -43.28 -0.70
N ARG A 653 39.30 -44.24 -1.51
CA ARG A 653 40.30 -44.06 -2.58
C ARG A 653 39.68 -44.34 -3.93
N PHE A 654 39.99 -43.47 -4.89
CA PHE A 654 39.78 -43.77 -6.31
C PHE A 654 41.13 -43.98 -6.99
N ARG A 655 41.18 -44.95 -7.90
CA ARG A 655 42.37 -45.33 -8.65
C ARG A 655 42.16 -44.95 -10.11
N LEU A 656 43.00 -44.05 -10.62
CA LEU A 656 42.97 -43.65 -12.02
C LEU A 656 43.87 -44.59 -12.83
N ASN A 657 43.28 -45.35 -13.75
CA ASN A 657 44.03 -46.21 -14.68
C ASN A 657 44.34 -45.43 -15.95
N SER A 658 45.61 -45.07 -16.14
CA SER A 658 46.11 -44.43 -17.37
C SER A 658 46.84 -45.45 -18.26
N LYS A 659 46.78 -45.30 -19.59
CA LYS A 659 47.64 -46.05 -20.52
C LYS A 659 49.06 -45.48 -20.66
N VAL A 660 49.38 -44.38 -19.97
CA VAL A 660 50.68 -43.70 -20.05
C VAL A 660 51.15 -43.34 -18.64
N LYS A 661 51.90 -44.27 -18.04
CA LYS A 661 52.80 -44.13 -16.87
C LYS A 661 52.39 -43.09 -15.81
N GLU A 662 51.51 -43.50 -14.92
CA GLU A 662 51.67 -43.56 -13.45
C GLU A 662 50.29 -43.59 -12.78
N THR A 663 50.15 -44.47 -11.80
CA THR A 663 48.91 -44.63 -11.02
C THR A 663 48.88 -43.55 -9.95
N ILE A 664 47.91 -42.63 -10.02
CA ILE A 664 47.69 -41.63 -8.97
C ILE A 664 46.52 -42.09 -8.11
N GLU A 665 46.77 -42.25 -6.80
CA GLU A 665 45.75 -42.50 -5.77
C GLU A 665 45.53 -41.21 -4.98
N GLU A 666 44.28 -40.75 -4.89
CA GLU A 666 43.89 -39.61 -4.07
C GLU A 666 42.81 -40.01 -3.06
N GLU A 667 42.92 -39.49 -1.84
CA GLU A 667 41.99 -39.75 -0.74
C GLU A 667 40.95 -38.63 -0.63
N PHE A 668 39.69 -39.01 -0.42
CA PHE A 668 38.62 -38.08 -0.10
C PHE A 668 37.95 -38.43 1.22
N THR A 669 37.33 -37.44 1.86
CA THR A 669 36.58 -37.59 3.12
C THR A 669 35.22 -36.92 3.02
N LEU A 670 34.16 -37.64 3.40
CA LEU A 670 32.79 -37.12 3.54
C LEU A 670 32.33 -37.32 5.00
N ILE A 671 31.65 -36.32 5.57
CA ILE A 671 31.10 -36.37 6.93
C ILE A 671 29.58 -36.31 6.81
N PHE A 672 28.89 -37.22 7.50
CA PHE A 672 27.42 -37.28 7.51
C PHE A 672 26.88 -37.07 8.92
N GLU A 673 25.79 -36.30 9.03
CA GLU A 673 24.97 -36.20 10.23
C GLU A 673 23.70 -37.06 10.06
N ASP A 674 23.33 -37.77 11.14
CA ASP A 674 22.11 -38.58 11.31
C ASP A 674 21.77 -39.58 10.20
N PHE A 675 22.53 -40.68 10.16
CA PHE A 675 22.03 -41.93 9.58
C PHE A 675 21.46 -42.82 10.69
N PRO A 676 20.20 -43.28 10.62
CA PRO A 676 19.70 -44.27 11.56
C PRO A 676 20.43 -45.59 11.30
N VAL A 677 21.33 -45.96 12.21
CA VAL A 677 22.09 -47.20 12.13
C VAL A 677 21.26 -48.34 12.70
N GLY A 678 20.54 -49.00 11.80
CA GLY A 678 20.21 -50.43 11.93
C GLY A 678 20.91 -51.17 10.79
N ASP A 679 21.68 -52.19 11.15
CA ASP A 679 22.56 -52.98 10.29
C ASP A 679 21.95 -53.33 8.91
N LYS A 680 22.40 -52.63 7.85
CA LYS A 680 22.24 -52.99 6.42
C LYS A 680 22.90 -51.94 5.52
N SER A 681 24.23 -52.05 5.39
CA SER A 681 25.06 -51.25 4.46
C SER A 681 24.56 -51.27 3.00
N GLU A 682 23.84 -52.32 2.58
CA GLU A 682 23.24 -52.43 1.25
C GLU A 682 22.04 -51.48 1.03
N LYS A 683 21.32 -51.08 2.09
CA LYS A 683 20.18 -50.16 1.97
C LYS A 683 20.67 -48.72 1.72
N ILE A 684 21.80 -48.36 2.35
CA ILE A 684 22.50 -47.09 2.16
C ILE A 684 23.07 -47.00 0.73
N LYS A 685 23.72 -48.07 0.24
CA LYS A 685 24.18 -48.15 -1.16
C LYS A 685 23.02 -48.03 -2.17
N LYS A 686 21.83 -48.52 -1.83
CA LYS A 686 20.63 -48.46 -2.67
C LYS A 686 19.99 -47.05 -2.71
N GLU A 687 19.99 -46.32 -1.59
CA GLU A 687 19.54 -44.91 -1.52
C GLU A 687 20.53 -43.94 -2.18
N LEU A 688 21.85 -44.16 -2.01
CA LEU A 688 22.88 -43.41 -2.74
C LEU A 688 22.77 -43.59 -4.27
N ARG A 689 22.34 -44.79 -4.73
CA ARG A 689 22.03 -45.06 -6.14
C ARG A 689 20.73 -44.39 -6.62
N LYS A 690 19.75 -44.15 -5.73
CA LYS A 690 18.49 -43.44 -6.05
C LYS A 690 18.68 -41.92 -6.13
N LEU A 691 19.65 -41.37 -5.40
CA LEU A 691 20.09 -39.97 -5.48
C LEU A 691 20.81 -39.61 -6.80
N GLY A 692 20.77 -40.49 -7.81
CA GLY A 692 21.24 -40.19 -9.16
C GLY A 692 22.75 -40.41 -9.39
N LEU A 693 23.47 -41.01 -8.44
CA LEU A 693 24.88 -41.39 -8.66
C LEU A 693 24.98 -42.71 -9.44
N LYS A 694 24.49 -42.70 -10.67
CA LYS A 694 24.92 -43.60 -11.74
C LYS A 694 25.23 -42.76 -12.96
N LYS A 695 26.52 -42.66 -13.26
CA LYS A 695 27.15 -41.88 -14.34
C LYS A 695 27.01 -40.36 -14.21
N VAL A 696 28.07 -39.73 -13.68
CA VAL A 696 28.38 -38.33 -13.97
C VAL A 696 29.69 -38.33 -14.73
N ASN A 697 29.57 -38.10 -16.03
CA ASN A 697 30.66 -37.78 -16.94
C ASN A 697 31.24 -36.41 -16.53
N ASN A 698 32.57 -36.35 -16.49
CA ASN A 698 33.42 -35.18 -16.79
C ASN A 698 33.51 -34.09 -15.70
N SER A 699 34.69 -33.60 -15.26
CA SER A 699 36.08 -33.73 -15.72
C SER A 699 37.02 -33.08 -14.67
N ARG A 700 38.32 -33.37 -14.73
CA ARG A 700 39.30 -32.94 -13.71
C ARG A 700 40.29 -31.88 -14.23
N GLN A 701 40.76 -31.03 -13.30
CA GLN A 701 41.85 -30.06 -13.43
C GLN A 701 43.19 -30.70 -12.99
N ILE A 702 44.30 -30.35 -13.65
CA ILE A 702 45.68 -30.52 -13.12
C ILE A 702 46.27 -29.12 -12.89
N GLU A 703 47.03 -28.99 -11.81
CA GLU A 703 47.73 -27.76 -11.42
C GLU A 703 48.99 -27.49 -12.24
N GLY A 704 49.04 -26.28 -12.78
CA GLY A 704 50.22 -25.64 -13.33
C GLY A 704 49.93 -24.16 -13.54
N LYS A 705 49.98 -23.36 -12.45
CA LYS A 705 50.01 -21.87 -12.37
C LYS A 705 49.21 -20.99 -13.36
N GLU A 706 48.21 -21.50 -14.07
CA GLU A 706 47.29 -20.68 -14.88
C GLU A 706 45.81 -21.04 -14.62
N ARG A 707 44.98 -20.01 -14.42
CA ARG A 707 43.52 -20.13 -14.17
C ARG A 707 42.78 -20.50 -15.46
N LEU A 708 42.20 -21.69 -15.52
CA LEU A 708 41.24 -22.08 -16.57
C LEU A 708 39.86 -21.45 -16.35
N LYS A 709 39.16 -21.10 -17.44
CA LYS A 709 37.77 -20.64 -17.43
C LYS A 709 36.83 -21.84 -17.53
N GLY A 710 35.61 -21.71 -17.02
CA GLY A 710 34.61 -22.80 -16.91
C GLY A 710 34.12 -23.44 -18.22
N SER A 711 34.69 -23.12 -19.38
CA SER A 711 34.39 -23.76 -20.67
C SER A 711 35.17 -25.06 -20.92
N ASP A 712 36.23 -25.34 -20.15
CA ASP A 712 37.27 -26.31 -20.56
C ASP A 712 37.18 -27.68 -19.83
N ILE A 713 36.18 -27.88 -18.96
CA ILE A 713 36.06 -29.06 -18.10
C ILE A 713 34.86 -29.89 -18.56
N THR A 714 34.97 -30.60 -19.69
CA THR A 714 33.90 -31.51 -20.15
C THR A 714 34.30 -32.93 -20.64
N ASN A 715 35.45 -33.60 -20.33
CA ASN A 715 35.71 -35.01 -20.77
C ASN A 715 36.75 -35.92 -19.98
N PHE A 716 36.41 -36.65 -18.88
CA PHE A 716 37.21 -37.77 -18.29
C PHE A 716 36.37 -38.79 -17.44
N ASP A 717 36.75 -40.09 -17.42
CA ASP A 717 36.12 -41.26 -16.72
C ASP A 717 36.99 -41.83 -15.54
N TYR A 718 36.38 -42.39 -14.46
CA TYR A 718 37.05 -42.96 -13.26
C TYR A 718 36.27 -44.08 -12.53
N ASP A 719 36.98 -44.92 -11.73
CA ASP A 719 36.42 -46.01 -10.88
C ASP A 719 36.81 -45.89 -9.37
N VAL A 720 35.89 -46.25 -8.47
CA VAL A 720 36.05 -46.18 -6.99
C VAL A 720 36.37 -47.57 -6.43
N VAL A 721 37.42 -47.70 -5.60
CA VAL A 721 38.01 -49.01 -5.26
C VAL A 721 37.76 -49.48 -3.81
N GLU A 722 37.67 -48.60 -2.81
CA GLU A 722 37.44 -49.03 -1.40
C GLU A 722 36.84 -47.93 -0.50
N TYR A 723 36.18 -48.34 0.61
CA TYR A 723 35.59 -47.43 1.62
C TYR A 723 35.97 -47.84 3.04
N ASN A 724 36.27 -46.88 3.92
CA ASN A 724 36.43 -47.07 5.36
C ASN A 724 35.56 -46.10 6.18
N PHE A 725 35.06 -46.57 7.32
CA PHE A 725 34.20 -45.81 8.24
C PHE A 725 34.94 -45.53 9.55
N VAL A 726 35.02 -44.26 9.96
CA VAL A 726 35.66 -43.86 11.22
C VAL A 726 34.76 -42.88 11.99
N PRO A 727 34.51 -43.07 13.30
CA PRO A 727 33.79 -42.10 14.12
C PRO A 727 34.54 -40.76 14.21
N TYR A 728 33.84 -39.64 14.17
CA TYR A 728 34.46 -38.32 14.32
C TYR A 728 34.91 -38.10 15.77
N GLY A 729 36.18 -37.72 16.01
CA GLY A 729 36.73 -37.45 17.36
C GLY A 729 37.97 -38.25 17.81
N SER A 730 38.60 -39.08 16.96
CA SER A 730 39.87 -39.74 17.33
C SER A 730 41.08 -38.79 17.29
N GLU A 731 42.03 -38.95 18.22
CA GLU A 731 43.14 -38.04 18.61
C GLU A 731 44.03 -37.42 17.50
N ASN A 732 43.91 -37.78 16.23
CA ASN A 732 44.78 -37.34 15.14
C ASN A 732 44.21 -36.24 14.20
N ASN A 733 43.09 -35.58 14.52
CA ASN A 733 42.38 -34.68 13.59
C ASN A 733 42.41 -33.17 13.95
N MET A 734 43.58 -32.55 14.19
CA MET A 734 43.66 -31.10 14.47
C MET A 734 43.88 -30.16 13.25
N GLY A 735 43.73 -30.64 12.01
CA GLY A 735 44.24 -29.90 10.84
C GLY A 735 43.27 -29.45 9.74
N SER A 736 41.96 -29.73 9.79
CA SER A 736 41.07 -29.46 8.64
C SER A 736 39.79 -28.72 9.04
N MET A 737 39.57 -27.53 8.46
CA MET A 737 38.33 -26.79 8.58
C MET A 737 37.17 -27.60 7.93
N PRO A 738 36.01 -27.71 8.59
CA PRO A 738 34.85 -28.34 7.99
C PRO A 738 34.31 -27.48 6.83
N ILE A 739 33.98 -28.13 5.71
CA ILE A 739 33.15 -27.56 4.67
C ILE A 739 31.69 -27.73 5.13
N TYR A 740 31.03 -26.63 5.48
CA TYR A 740 29.63 -26.63 5.89
C TYR A 740 28.72 -26.90 4.67
N LEU A 741 28.12 -28.10 4.62
CA LEU A 741 26.96 -28.37 3.76
C LEU A 741 25.76 -27.68 4.40
N GLY A 742 25.13 -26.76 3.65
CA GLY A 742 24.09 -25.86 4.16
C GLY A 742 22.95 -26.56 4.88
N ALA A 743 22.34 -25.83 5.83
CA ALA A 743 21.23 -26.25 6.67
C ALA A 743 20.27 -27.22 5.94
N LEU A 744 19.98 -28.36 6.59
CA LEU A 744 18.98 -29.29 6.10
C LEU A 744 17.68 -28.52 5.79
N PRO A 745 17.11 -28.67 4.59
CA PRO A 745 15.87 -27.98 4.27
C PRO A 745 14.80 -28.43 5.26
N TRP A 746 14.09 -27.46 5.84
CA TRP A 746 12.94 -27.75 6.70
C TRP A 746 12.00 -28.71 5.97
N GLN A 747 11.59 -29.78 6.65
CA GLN A 747 10.64 -30.75 6.11
C GLN A 747 9.24 -30.39 6.59
N ASP A 748 8.23 -30.96 5.95
CA ASP A 748 6.85 -30.81 6.42
C ASP A 748 6.74 -31.35 7.85
N THR A 749 6.58 -30.46 8.82
CA THR A 749 6.60 -30.79 10.26
C THR A 749 5.19 -30.74 10.81
N LYS A 750 4.77 -31.81 11.49
CA LYS A 750 3.49 -31.81 12.22
C LYS A 750 3.63 -31.00 13.50
N ILE A 751 2.74 -30.04 13.71
CA ILE A 751 2.65 -29.22 14.92
C ILE A 751 1.36 -29.59 15.64
N ASP A 752 1.47 -29.90 16.93
CA ASP A 752 0.38 -30.26 17.82
C ASP A 752 0.40 -29.32 19.04
N ILE A 753 -0.64 -28.50 19.23
CA ILE A 753 -0.78 -27.58 20.36
C ILE A 753 -1.93 -28.04 21.27
N PRO A 754 -1.67 -28.48 22.51
CA PRO A 754 -2.71 -28.82 23.47
C PRO A 754 -3.43 -27.56 23.99
N ILE A 755 -4.73 -27.68 24.28
CA ILE A 755 -5.55 -26.58 24.77
C ILE A 755 -5.93 -26.83 26.23
N GLY A 756 -5.50 -25.93 27.12
CA GLY A 756 -5.70 -26.04 28.57
C GLY A 756 -5.19 -27.37 29.13
N SER A 757 -5.88 -27.89 30.14
CA SER A 757 -5.62 -29.22 30.74
C SER A 757 -6.43 -30.35 30.10
N GLY A 758 -7.17 -30.09 29.02
CA GLY A 758 -8.04 -31.05 28.36
C GLY A 758 -7.34 -31.90 27.29
N ASN A 759 -8.03 -32.91 26.77
CA ASN A 759 -7.54 -33.77 25.67
C ASN A 759 -7.64 -33.13 24.26
N GLN A 760 -7.93 -31.83 24.17
CA GLN A 760 -8.15 -31.16 22.89
C GLN A 760 -6.83 -30.60 22.34
N VAL A 761 -6.56 -30.86 21.06
CA VAL A 761 -5.30 -30.48 20.39
C VAL A 761 -5.58 -29.82 19.04
N ILE A 762 -4.90 -28.71 18.75
CA ILE A 762 -4.83 -28.10 17.42
C ILE A 762 -3.65 -28.72 16.68
N SER A 763 -3.95 -29.48 15.62
CA SER A 763 -2.96 -30.19 14.82
C SER A 763 -2.95 -29.75 13.37
N TRP A 764 -1.79 -29.36 12.84
CA TRP A 764 -1.60 -29.08 11.41
C TRP A 764 -0.17 -29.39 10.94
N THR A 765 0.08 -29.28 9.64
CA THR A 765 1.41 -29.49 9.03
C THR A 765 1.99 -28.15 8.59
N MET A 766 3.14 -27.80 9.16
CA MET A 766 3.91 -26.61 8.86
C MET A 766 4.91 -26.90 7.75
N GLN A 767 4.78 -26.19 6.63
CA GLN A 767 5.65 -26.31 5.46
C GLN A 767 6.72 -25.21 5.47
N PRO A 768 7.84 -25.37 4.72
CA PRO A 768 8.85 -24.33 4.57
C PRO A 768 8.26 -23.02 4.05
N THR A 769 8.44 -21.94 4.80
CA THR A 769 7.91 -20.61 4.48
C THR A 769 8.98 -19.61 4.03
N PHE A 770 10.26 -19.93 4.21
CA PHE A 770 11.37 -19.09 3.79
C PHE A 770 11.62 -19.16 2.27
N SER A 771 12.18 -18.08 1.70
CA SER A 771 12.48 -18.01 0.26
C SER A 771 13.34 -19.18 -0.20
N GLY A 772 12.94 -19.82 -1.30
CA GLY A 772 13.56 -21.05 -1.80
C GLY A 772 13.09 -22.34 -1.13
N LYS A 773 12.12 -22.27 -0.20
CA LYS A 773 11.50 -23.40 0.51
C LYS A 773 12.51 -24.27 1.29
N ARG A 774 13.47 -23.62 1.94
CA ARG A 774 14.55 -24.30 2.69
C ARG A 774 14.51 -24.09 4.21
N GLY A 775 13.58 -23.29 4.72
CA GLY A 775 13.51 -22.96 6.15
C GLY A 775 12.16 -22.36 6.55
N ILE A 776 12.03 -22.02 7.83
CA ILE A 776 10.89 -21.32 8.41
C ILE A 776 11.29 -19.87 8.73
N ARG A 777 10.37 -18.93 8.53
CA ARG A 777 10.58 -17.52 8.93
C ARG A 777 10.34 -17.37 10.43
N VAL A 778 11.12 -16.51 11.08
CA VAL A 778 10.97 -16.18 12.53
C VAL A 778 9.53 -15.78 12.88
N GLN A 779 8.89 -14.95 12.06
CA GLN A 779 7.48 -14.56 12.26
C GLN A 779 6.51 -15.76 12.35
N ASP A 780 6.77 -16.84 11.62
CA ASP A 780 5.90 -18.01 11.63
C ASP A 780 6.10 -18.82 12.92
N LEU A 781 7.33 -18.89 13.44
CA LEU A 781 7.61 -19.48 14.77
C LEU A 781 6.96 -18.66 15.88
N MET A 782 7.00 -17.33 15.79
CA MET A 782 6.35 -16.45 16.76
C MET A 782 4.83 -16.63 16.79
N VAL A 783 4.19 -16.84 15.64
CA VAL A 783 2.75 -17.18 15.59
C VAL A 783 2.49 -18.49 16.33
N VAL A 784 3.33 -19.53 16.14
CA VAL A 784 3.20 -20.80 16.87
C VAL A 784 3.38 -20.60 18.37
N HIS A 785 4.36 -19.80 18.79
CA HIS A 785 4.62 -19.48 20.19
C HIS A 785 3.43 -18.79 20.85
N ILE A 786 2.94 -17.70 20.24
CA ILE A 786 1.77 -16.94 20.75
C ILE A 786 0.53 -17.83 20.82
N LEU A 787 0.34 -18.69 19.82
CA LEU A 787 -0.75 -19.66 19.80
C LEU A 787 -0.64 -20.67 20.94
N SER A 788 0.56 -21.18 21.21
CA SER A 788 0.84 -22.12 22.31
C SER A 788 0.58 -21.47 23.68
N GLU A 789 1.09 -20.25 23.90
CA GLU A 789 0.89 -19.54 25.17
C GLU A 789 -0.58 -19.16 25.41
N SER A 790 -1.28 -18.74 24.35
CA SER A 790 -2.72 -18.42 24.45
C SER A 790 -3.57 -19.68 24.66
N ALA A 791 -3.20 -20.82 24.07
CA ALA A 791 -3.90 -22.09 24.25
C ALA A 791 -3.81 -22.65 25.68
N LYS A 792 -2.78 -22.27 26.45
CA LYS A 792 -2.67 -22.60 27.88
C LYS A 792 -3.63 -21.80 28.74
N GLN A 793 -4.00 -20.60 28.29
CA GLN A 793 -4.78 -19.62 29.05
C GLN A 793 -6.26 -19.67 28.63
N VAL A 794 -6.93 -20.75 29.01
CA VAL A 794 -8.37 -20.95 28.80
C VAL A 794 -9.13 -20.97 30.12
N ASP A 795 -10.37 -20.48 30.12
CA ASP A 795 -11.26 -20.61 31.27
C ASP A 795 -11.81 -22.04 31.45
N GLU A 796 -12.58 -22.25 32.50
CA GLU A 796 -13.22 -23.54 32.82
C GLU A 796 -14.14 -24.08 31.71
N ASN A 797 -14.64 -23.20 30.84
CA ASN A 797 -15.50 -23.53 29.71
C ASN A 797 -14.71 -23.71 28.40
N GLY A 798 -13.38 -23.63 28.46
CA GLY A 798 -12.47 -23.75 27.30
C GLY A 798 -12.44 -22.51 26.41
N LYS A 799 -12.94 -21.36 26.88
CA LYS A 799 -12.84 -20.07 26.16
C LYS A 799 -11.46 -19.47 26.42
N TRP A 800 -10.86 -18.94 25.35
CA TRP A 800 -9.52 -18.38 25.40
C TRP A 800 -9.55 -17.02 26.09
N LYS A 801 -8.65 -16.81 27.07
CA LYS A 801 -8.43 -15.50 27.69
C LYS A 801 -7.90 -14.49 26.66
N TYR A 802 -7.04 -14.95 25.75
CA TYR A 802 -6.47 -14.17 24.65
C TYR A 802 -6.85 -14.79 23.30
N PRO A 803 -8.02 -14.46 22.75
CA PRO A 803 -8.44 -15.00 21.46
C PRO A 803 -7.56 -14.48 20.33
N ILE A 804 -7.13 -15.36 19.43
CA ILE A 804 -6.21 -15.03 18.33
C ILE A 804 -6.98 -14.83 17.02
N TYR A 805 -6.60 -13.79 16.29
CA TYR A 805 -7.18 -13.41 15.01
C TYR A 805 -6.08 -13.16 13.97
N PHE A 806 -6.40 -13.41 12.70
CA PHE A 806 -5.67 -12.90 11.56
C PHE A 806 -6.56 -11.92 10.81
N ALA A 807 -6.09 -10.71 10.54
CA ALA A 807 -6.84 -9.78 9.71
C ALA A 807 -7.11 -10.40 8.33
N SER A 808 -8.24 -10.06 7.71
CA SER A 808 -8.62 -10.57 6.38
C SER A 808 -7.63 -10.19 5.27
N THR A 809 -6.81 -9.16 5.51
CA THR A 809 -5.70 -8.69 4.68
C THR A 809 -4.46 -9.58 4.76
N VAL A 810 -4.32 -10.41 5.80
CA VAL A 810 -3.19 -11.33 5.94
C VAL A 810 -3.26 -12.41 4.85
N SER A 811 -2.16 -12.59 4.12
CA SER A 811 -2.12 -13.60 3.06
C SER A 811 -2.17 -15.02 3.64
N PRO A 812 -2.79 -16.01 2.95
CA PRO A 812 -2.84 -17.39 3.43
C PRO A 812 -1.47 -18.02 3.72
N SER A 813 -0.42 -17.60 3.00
CA SER A 813 0.95 -18.05 3.25
C SER A 813 1.54 -17.56 4.58
N ASN A 814 0.97 -16.51 5.17
CA ASN A 814 1.34 -15.98 6.48
C ASN A 814 0.45 -16.52 7.61
N MET A 815 -0.55 -17.35 7.29
CA MET A 815 -1.44 -18.01 8.26
C MET A 815 -0.96 -19.43 8.64
N ILE A 816 0.31 -19.76 8.33
CA ILE A 816 1.02 -21.00 8.71
C ILE A 816 0.23 -22.31 8.49
N ASN A 817 -0.65 -22.34 7.48
CA ASN A 817 -1.51 -23.47 7.12
C ASN A 817 -2.57 -23.88 8.18
N LEU A 818 -3.01 -22.93 9.02
CA LEU A 818 -4.08 -23.14 10.02
C LEU A 818 -5.51 -23.20 9.43
N ASN A 819 -5.66 -23.34 8.13
CA ASN A 819 -6.93 -23.19 7.39
C ASN A 819 -8.14 -23.94 8.01
N LYS A 820 -7.92 -25.12 8.60
CA LYS A 820 -8.99 -25.94 9.23
C LYS A 820 -9.54 -25.36 10.53
N TYR A 821 -8.75 -24.52 11.20
CA TYR A 821 -9.06 -23.92 12.50
C TYR A 821 -9.43 -22.43 12.38
N LEU A 822 -9.28 -21.83 11.20
CA LEU A 822 -9.64 -20.43 10.98
C LEU A 822 -11.14 -20.28 10.70
N LYS A 823 -11.79 -19.39 11.45
CA LYS A 823 -13.20 -19.02 11.31
C LYS A 823 -13.29 -17.55 10.94
N MET A 824 -13.81 -17.24 9.76
CA MET A 824 -14.11 -15.87 9.33
C MET A 824 -15.27 -15.33 10.18
N GLU A 825 -15.03 -14.21 10.84
CA GLU A 825 -15.99 -13.51 11.69
C GLU A 825 -16.29 -12.09 11.13
N GLY A 826 -16.05 -11.87 9.84
CA GLY A 826 -16.12 -10.57 9.17
C GLY A 826 -14.75 -10.21 8.60
N LEU A 827 -14.19 -9.07 9.00
CA LEU A 827 -12.88 -8.59 8.55
C LEU A 827 -11.68 -9.30 9.20
N ALA A 828 -11.89 -10.30 10.05
CA ALA A 828 -10.83 -11.11 10.62
C ALA A 828 -11.20 -12.60 10.68
N PHE A 829 -10.17 -13.45 10.70
CA PHE A 829 -10.25 -14.88 10.91
C PHE A 829 -9.84 -15.21 12.34
N ARG A 830 -10.77 -15.68 13.15
CA ARG A 830 -10.53 -16.20 14.50
C ARG A 830 -9.93 -17.60 14.45
N VAL A 831 -8.90 -17.86 15.24
CA VAL A 831 -8.40 -19.22 15.48
C VAL A 831 -9.36 -19.93 16.44
N SER A 832 -9.87 -21.08 16.02
CA SER A 832 -10.79 -21.91 16.79
C SER A 832 -10.08 -23.14 17.36
N SER A 833 -10.49 -23.54 18.56
CA SER A 833 -10.04 -24.76 19.21
C SER A 833 -10.45 -26.03 18.44
N ARG A 834 -11.53 -25.98 17.64
CA ARG A 834 -12.06 -27.13 16.92
C ARG A 834 -11.95 -26.94 15.39
N PRO A 835 -11.56 -27.99 14.65
CA PRO A 835 -11.63 -27.93 13.20
C PRO A 835 -13.09 -27.78 12.76
N GLY A 836 -13.33 -27.11 11.64
CA GLY A 836 -14.67 -27.13 11.02
C GLY A 836 -14.83 -26.11 9.91
N ARG A 837 -16.09 -25.74 9.61
CA ARG A 837 -16.41 -24.78 8.55
C ARG A 837 -15.67 -23.45 8.72
N ARG A 838 -15.16 -22.91 7.62
CA ARG A 838 -14.33 -21.69 7.60
C ARG A 838 -15.09 -20.41 7.95
N VAL A 839 -16.42 -20.41 7.91
CA VAL A 839 -17.26 -19.23 8.19
C VAL A 839 -17.99 -19.42 9.52
N ASN A 840 -17.88 -18.46 10.43
CA ASN A 840 -18.73 -18.39 11.62
C ASN A 840 -19.98 -17.57 11.28
N TYR A 841 -21.04 -18.26 10.86
CA TYR A 841 -22.27 -17.62 10.40
C TYR A 841 -22.88 -16.64 11.40
N LYS A 842 -22.93 -17.00 12.70
CA LYS A 842 -23.52 -16.12 13.71
C LYS A 842 -22.73 -14.81 13.82
N LYS A 843 -21.41 -14.91 13.97
CA LYS A 843 -20.54 -13.73 14.16
C LYS A 843 -20.42 -12.87 12.91
N ILE A 844 -20.29 -13.48 11.73
CA ILE A 844 -20.22 -12.70 10.48
C ILE A 844 -21.53 -11.95 10.22
N ARG A 845 -22.69 -12.56 10.51
CA ARG A 845 -23.99 -11.88 10.42
C ARG A 845 -24.06 -10.74 11.44
N GLU A 846 -23.79 -11.04 12.71
CA GLU A 846 -23.82 -10.06 13.81
C GLU A 846 -22.96 -8.82 13.51
N ASN A 847 -21.72 -9.03 13.05
CA ASN A 847 -20.78 -7.94 12.75
C ASN A 847 -21.16 -7.15 11.49
N LEU A 848 -21.54 -7.82 10.40
CA LEU A 848 -21.81 -7.14 9.11
C LEU A 848 -23.18 -6.45 9.06
N THR A 849 -24.20 -6.99 9.73
CA THR A 849 -25.58 -6.46 9.62
C THR A 849 -25.96 -5.50 10.75
N THR A 850 -25.17 -5.43 11.81
CA THR A 850 -25.37 -4.45 12.89
C THR A 850 -24.60 -3.19 12.52
N VAL A 851 -25.27 -2.14 12.07
CA VAL A 851 -24.65 -0.89 11.68
C VAL A 851 -24.46 0.02 12.90
N VAL A 852 -23.25 0.57 13.05
CA VAL A 852 -22.88 1.49 14.13
C VAL A 852 -22.63 2.88 13.53
N ASP A 853 -23.61 3.78 13.71
CA ASP A 853 -23.53 5.15 13.22
C ASP A 853 -22.84 6.08 14.25
N ASP A 854 -23.49 7.15 14.70
CA ASP A 854 -22.85 8.17 15.55
C ASP A 854 -22.63 7.72 17.01
N ASP A 855 -23.05 6.51 17.35
CA ASP A 855 -22.98 5.93 18.69
C ASP A 855 -21.79 4.96 18.88
N TRP A 856 -20.71 5.16 18.12
CA TRP A 856 -19.49 4.35 18.22
C TRP A 856 -18.89 4.37 19.64
N SER A 857 -18.19 3.29 20.00
CA SER A 857 -17.59 3.12 21.33
C SER A 857 -16.08 2.91 21.25
N ARG A 858 -15.38 3.43 22.27
CA ARG A 858 -13.98 3.08 22.55
C ARG A 858 -13.83 1.66 23.07
N GLU A 859 -14.85 1.15 23.75
CA GLU A 859 -14.91 -0.22 24.25
C GLU A 859 -15.43 -1.19 23.18
N TYR A 860 -15.41 -2.49 23.50
CA TYR A 860 -15.99 -3.51 22.62
C TYR A 860 -17.48 -3.24 22.37
N LYS A 861 -17.83 -3.03 21.10
CA LYS A 861 -19.20 -2.87 20.63
C LYS A 861 -19.35 -3.65 19.34
N VAL A 862 -20.33 -4.54 19.33
CA VAL A 862 -20.63 -5.35 18.16
C VAL A 862 -21.25 -4.49 17.06
N GLY A 863 -20.84 -4.75 15.82
CA GLY A 863 -21.34 -4.07 14.62
C GLY A 863 -20.26 -3.25 13.93
N TYR A 864 -20.53 -2.92 12.67
CA TYR A 864 -19.61 -2.25 11.76
C TYR A 864 -20.13 -0.88 11.33
N LYS A 865 -19.20 -0.02 10.94
CA LYS A 865 -19.44 1.33 10.43
C LYS A 865 -19.14 1.42 8.93
N TYR A 866 -19.98 2.15 8.19
CA TYR A 866 -19.94 2.22 6.73
C TYR A 866 -20.26 3.62 6.19
N ARG A 867 -19.52 4.66 6.61
CA ARG A 867 -19.82 6.03 6.18
C ARG A 867 -19.44 6.26 4.72
N ASN A 868 -20.36 6.87 3.98
CA ASN A 868 -20.19 7.37 2.61
C ASN A 868 -19.80 6.32 1.55
N LEU A 869 -19.86 5.02 1.85
CA LEU A 869 -19.45 3.98 0.89
C LEU A 869 -20.35 3.90 -0.35
N ASP A 870 -21.58 4.37 -0.25
CA ASP A 870 -22.59 4.47 -1.30
C ASP A 870 -22.64 5.87 -1.94
N ASN A 871 -21.84 6.82 -1.47
CA ASN A 871 -21.82 8.19 -1.97
C ASN A 871 -20.89 8.30 -3.19
N PRO A 872 -21.42 8.54 -4.41
CA PRO A 872 -20.60 8.65 -5.62
C PRO A 872 -19.73 9.91 -5.67
N ASP A 873 -20.02 10.91 -4.84
CA ASP A 873 -19.23 12.16 -4.79
C ASP A 873 -17.90 11.96 -4.03
N VAL A 874 -17.81 10.93 -3.18
CA VAL A 874 -16.58 10.60 -2.45
C VAL A 874 -15.65 9.77 -3.31
N TYR A 875 -14.44 10.28 -3.50
CA TYR A 875 -13.43 9.55 -4.25
C TYR A 875 -12.70 8.51 -3.39
N TYR A 876 -12.67 7.28 -3.91
CA TYR A 876 -11.92 6.16 -3.35
C TYR A 876 -10.79 5.76 -4.28
N ASN A 877 -9.56 5.72 -3.76
CA ASN A 877 -8.40 5.34 -4.55
C ASN A 877 -8.47 3.86 -4.98
N GLU A 878 -8.49 3.60 -6.30
CA GLU A 878 -8.59 2.25 -6.84
C GLU A 878 -7.46 1.30 -6.40
N THR A 879 -6.27 1.86 -6.15
CA THR A 879 -5.08 1.07 -5.84
C THR A 879 -5.02 0.61 -4.38
N THR A 880 -5.73 1.29 -3.47
CA THR A 880 -5.72 1.02 -2.03
C THR A 880 -7.15 0.84 -1.50
N ASP A 881 -7.94 1.90 -1.47
CA ASP A 881 -9.30 1.97 -0.91
C ASP A 881 -10.20 0.87 -1.47
N VAL A 882 -10.38 0.87 -2.80
CA VAL A 882 -11.25 -0.09 -3.49
C VAL A 882 -10.72 -1.53 -3.36
N LYS A 883 -9.41 -1.73 -3.20
CA LYS A 883 -8.87 -3.08 -2.96
C LYS A 883 -9.21 -3.59 -1.56
N LEU A 884 -9.19 -2.71 -0.56
CA LEU A 884 -9.49 -3.09 0.83
C LEU A 884 -10.99 -3.34 1.03
N THR A 885 -11.87 -2.56 0.40
CA THR A 885 -13.33 -2.80 0.47
C THR A 885 -13.75 -4.16 -0.10
N ARG A 886 -12.93 -4.80 -0.95
CA ARG A 886 -13.16 -6.19 -1.42
C ARG A 886 -13.22 -7.19 -0.27
N ASN A 887 -12.61 -6.91 0.88
CA ASN A 887 -12.68 -7.77 2.05
C ASN A 887 -14.08 -7.76 2.68
N TRP A 888 -14.76 -6.61 2.74
CA TRP A 888 -16.18 -6.56 3.09
C TRP A 888 -17.02 -7.30 2.06
N ARG A 889 -16.80 -7.05 0.75
CA ARG A 889 -17.53 -7.75 -0.31
C ARG A 889 -17.41 -9.27 -0.18
N SER A 890 -16.20 -9.77 0.03
CA SER A 890 -15.95 -11.19 0.27
C SER A 890 -16.73 -11.70 1.49
N SER A 891 -16.75 -10.95 2.58
CA SER A 891 -17.47 -11.32 3.81
C SER A 891 -18.99 -11.35 3.61
N PHE A 892 -19.56 -10.36 2.92
CA PHE A 892 -20.98 -10.34 2.55
C PHE A 892 -21.36 -11.49 1.62
N LEU A 893 -20.53 -11.82 0.63
CA LEU A 893 -20.77 -12.98 -0.26
C LEU A 893 -20.75 -14.30 0.51
N GLN A 894 -19.84 -14.46 1.48
CA GLN A 894 -19.81 -15.63 2.35
C GLN A 894 -21.05 -15.72 3.24
N LEU A 895 -21.53 -14.59 3.77
CA LEU A 895 -22.77 -14.52 4.53
C LEU A 895 -23.98 -14.90 3.65
N ALA A 896 -24.12 -14.28 2.48
CA ALA A 896 -25.21 -14.54 1.54
C ALA A 896 -25.25 -16.01 1.10
N SER A 897 -24.09 -16.61 0.79
CA SER A 897 -23.99 -18.04 0.48
C SER A 897 -24.48 -18.92 1.63
N LYS A 898 -24.21 -18.54 2.88
CA LYS A 898 -24.66 -19.30 4.06
C LYS A 898 -26.14 -19.11 4.35
N GLU A 899 -26.69 -17.92 4.14
CA GLU A 899 -28.14 -17.70 4.20
C GLU A 899 -28.84 -18.56 3.15
N PHE A 900 -28.35 -18.57 1.90
CA PHE A 900 -28.88 -19.40 0.82
C PHE A 900 -28.86 -20.90 1.13
N GLU A 901 -27.77 -21.42 1.71
CA GLU A 901 -27.72 -22.82 2.18
C GLU A 901 -28.77 -23.12 3.26
N ARG A 902 -29.01 -22.17 4.19
CA ARG A 902 -30.06 -22.35 5.21
C ARG A 902 -31.45 -22.37 4.59
N PHE A 903 -31.69 -21.55 3.57
CA PHE A 903 -32.95 -21.58 2.81
C PHE A 903 -33.18 -22.92 2.11
N LYS A 904 -32.15 -23.52 1.50
CA LYS A 904 -32.26 -24.84 0.86
C LYS A 904 -32.62 -25.99 1.81
N ILE A 905 -32.33 -25.88 3.10
CA ILE A 905 -32.56 -26.93 4.10
C ILE A 905 -33.94 -26.81 4.77
N ALA A 906 -34.68 -25.71 4.54
CA ALA A 906 -36.03 -25.49 5.06
C ALA A 906 -37.02 -25.12 3.93
N PRO A 907 -37.45 -26.10 3.10
CA PRO A 907 -38.33 -25.86 1.94
C PRO A 907 -39.66 -25.18 2.31
N GLU A 908 -40.21 -25.51 3.48
CA GLU A 908 -41.49 -24.99 3.98
C GLU A 908 -41.50 -23.48 4.30
N ARG A 909 -40.34 -22.81 4.24
CA ARG A 909 -40.21 -21.35 4.41
C ARG A 909 -40.04 -20.60 3.10
N TYR A 910 -40.02 -21.29 1.95
CA TYR A 910 -39.88 -20.64 0.64
C TYR A 910 -41.05 -19.69 0.37
N ASP A 911 -42.30 -20.15 0.58
CA ASP A 911 -43.48 -19.35 0.25
C ASP A 911 -43.58 -18.10 1.15
N LEU A 912 -43.33 -18.25 2.45
CA LEU A 912 -43.44 -17.13 3.41
C LEU A 912 -42.40 -16.02 3.12
N LEU A 913 -41.15 -16.41 2.83
CA LEU A 913 -40.07 -15.44 2.63
C LEU A 913 -40.01 -14.90 1.20
N PHE A 914 -40.47 -15.66 0.20
CA PHE A 914 -40.65 -15.14 -1.16
C PHE A 914 -41.76 -14.09 -1.19
N THR A 915 -42.82 -14.30 -0.41
CA THR A 915 -43.91 -13.33 -0.22
C THR A 915 -43.43 -12.11 0.57
N GLU A 916 -42.66 -12.29 1.65
CA GLU A 916 -42.09 -11.16 2.43
C GLU A 916 -41.02 -10.39 1.64
N MET A 917 -40.17 -11.05 0.85
CA MET A 917 -39.19 -10.38 -0.02
C MET A 917 -39.87 -9.64 -1.16
N LEU A 918 -40.86 -10.24 -1.82
CA LEU A 918 -41.62 -9.54 -2.86
C LEU A 918 -42.39 -8.36 -2.27
N ALA A 919 -42.98 -8.51 -1.08
CA ALA A 919 -43.64 -7.41 -0.39
C ALA A 919 -42.66 -6.29 0.01
N SER A 920 -41.49 -6.63 0.57
CA SER A 920 -40.50 -5.62 0.97
C SER A 920 -39.82 -4.97 -0.21
N ASP A 921 -39.51 -5.71 -1.26
CA ASP A 921 -38.92 -5.18 -2.50
C ASP A 921 -39.96 -4.27 -3.19
N VAL A 922 -41.25 -4.64 -3.23
CA VAL A 922 -42.32 -3.79 -3.79
C VAL A 922 -42.56 -2.52 -2.96
N GLU A 923 -42.52 -2.57 -1.62
CA GLU A 923 -42.56 -1.37 -0.76
C GLU A 923 -41.34 -0.46 -1.00
N THR A 924 -40.14 -1.04 -1.09
CA THR A 924 -38.89 -0.29 -1.30
C THR A 924 -38.82 0.33 -2.70
N PHE A 925 -39.39 -0.33 -3.71
CA PHE A 925 -39.45 0.18 -5.09
C PHE A 925 -40.63 1.14 -5.34
N GLY A 926 -41.72 1.04 -4.57
CA GLY A 926 -42.86 1.94 -4.63
C GLY A 926 -42.54 3.37 -4.17
N ASP A 927 -41.67 3.51 -3.16
CA ASP A 927 -41.26 4.82 -2.63
C ASP A 927 -40.12 5.50 -3.42
N SER A 928 -39.44 4.76 -4.32
CA SER A 928 -38.24 5.24 -5.02
C SER A 928 -38.49 5.77 -6.44
N GLY A 929 -39.74 5.79 -6.91
CA GLY A 929 -40.12 6.44 -8.18
C GLY A 929 -39.49 5.80 -9.44
N VAL A 930 -39.13 4.52 -9.36
CA VAL A 930 -38.43 3.79 -10.43
C VAL A 930 -39.38 3.45 -11.60
N ASP A 931 -38.87 3.52 -12.83
CA ASP A 931 -39.56 3.13 -14.07
C ASP A 931 -40.13 1.70 -13.99
N GLY A 932 -41.43 1.56 -14.25
CA GLY A 932 -42.15 0.27 -14.20
C GLY A 932 -41.55 -0.80 -15.12
N THR A 933 -40.83 -0.39 -16.17
CA THR A 933 -40.11 -1.31 -17.07
C THR A 933 -38.89 -1.95 -16.41
N ALA A 934 -38.18 -1.20 -15.55
CA ALA A 934 -37.04 -1.70 -14.78
C ALA A 934 -37.49 -2.62 -13.64
N LEU A 935 -38.60 -2.30 -12.99
CA LEU A 935 -39.23 -3.16 -11.98
C LEU A 935 -39.69 -4.49 -12.60
N LEU A 936 -40.33 -4.43 -13.77
CA LEU A 936 -40.76 -5.63 -14.50
C LEU A 936 -39.57 -6.51 -14.90
N THR A 937 -38.50 -5.91 -15.41
CA THR A 937 -37.27 -6.64 -15.79
C THR A 937 -36.59 -7.29 -14.58
N TYR A 938 -36.53 -6.58 -13.45
CA TYR A 938 -35.99 -7.09 -12.20
C TYR A 938 -36.81 -8.27 -11.65
N LEU A 939 -38.14 -8.14 -11.64
CA LEU A 939 -39.05 -9.20 -11.20
C LEU A 939 -38.98 -10.42 -12.12
N GLN A 940 -38.92 -10.22 -13.44
CA GLN A 940 -38.75 -11.30 -14.42
C GLN A 940 -37.44 -12.05 -14.22
N ASP A 941 -36.34 -11.35 -13.97
CA ASP A 941 -35.03 -11.98 -13.74
C ASP A 941 -35.01 -12.76 -12.41
N ARG A 942 -35.68 -12.24 -11.37
CA ARG A 942 -35.83 -12.93 -10.09
C ARG A 942 -36.73 -14.15 -10.18
N ILE A 943 -37.84 -14.06 -10.91
CA ILE A 943 -38.74 -15.19 -11.17
C ILE A 943 -38.02 -16.27 -11.99
N ALA A 944 -37.23 -15.89 -13.00
CA ALA A 944 -36.42 -16.82 -13.78
C ALA A 944 -35.37 -17.55 -12.92
N GLN A 945 -34.70 -16.82 -12.02
CA GLN A 945 -33.73 -17.39 -11.08
C GLN A 945 -34.41 -18.34 -10.07
N SER A 946 -35.59 -17.98 -9.56
CA SER A 946 -36.41 -18.83 -8.68
C SER A 946 -36.88 -20.09 -9.39
N ARG A 947 -37.31 -19.99 -10.65
CA ARG A 947 -37.72 -21.13 -11.48
C ARG A 947 -36.56 -22.10 -11.72
N MET A 948 -35.36 -21.58 -12.06
CA MET A 948 -34.17 -22.42 -12.20
C MET A 948 -33.76 -23.11 -10.90
N ALA A 949 -34.00 -22.49 -9.74
CA ALA A 949 -33.73 -23.09 -8.44
C ALA A 949 -34.75 -24.19 -8.11
N LEU A 950 -36.03 -23.98 -8.39
CA LEU A 950 -37.10 -24.95 -8.11
C LEU A 950 -37.16 -26.10 -9.13
N ASP A 951 -36.81 -25.91 -10.41
CA ASP A 951 -36.77 -26.99 -11.44
C ASP A 951 -35.87 -28.17 -11.00
N SER A 952 -34.88 -27.92 -10.13
CA SER A 952 -34.01 -28.95 -9.56
C SER A 952 -34.61 -29.73 -8.38
N LEU A 953 -35.77 -29.31 -7.87
CA LEU A 953 -36.44 -29.82 -6.66
C LEU A 953 -37.79 -30.50 -6.96
N VAL A 954 -38.35 -30.35 -8.17
CA VAL A 954 -39.67 -30.88 -8.58
C VAL A 954 -39.79 -32.40 -8.44
N SER A 955 -38.68 -33.15 -8.53
CA SER A 955 -38.70 -34.61 -8.40
C SER A 955 -38.86 -35.12 -6.96
N GLU A 956 -38.85 -34.25 -5.95
CA GLU A 956 -38.73 -34.65 -4.54
C GLU A 956 -39.85 -34.15 -3.61
N SER A 957 -40.75 -33.26 -4.06
CA SER A 957 -41.89 -32.78 -3.25
C SER A 957 -43.11 -32.36 -4.11
N PRO A 958 -44.33 -32.85 -3.79
CA PRO A 958 -45.58 -32.38 -4.39
C PRO A 958 -45.85 -30.88 -4.16
N GLU A 959 -45.40 -30.33 -3.03
CA GLU A 959 -45.53 -28.89 -2.71
C GLU A 959 -44.65 -28.04 -3.64
N ALA A 960 -43.43 -28.49 -3.94
CA ALA A 960 -42.55 -27.81 -4.91
C ALA A 960 -43.16 -27.75 -6.32
N ALA A 961 -43.94 -28.76 -6.72
CA ALA A 961 -44.68 -28.76 -7.98
C ALA A 961 -45.84 -27.74 -7.98
N SER A 962 -46.52 -27.53 -6.85
CA SER A 962 -47.56 -26.50 -6.68
C SER A 962 -46.99 -25.08 -6.74
N THR A 963 -45.86 -24.83 -6.07
CA THR A 963 -45.16 -23.53 -6.13
C THR A 963 -44.60 -23.26 -7.52
N LEU A 964 -44.06 -24.29 -8.21
CA LEU A 964 -43.62 -24.16 -9.60
C LEU A 964 -44.79 -23.86 -10.55
N ALA A 965 -45.95 -24.49 -10.35
CA ALA A 965 -47.16 -24.21 -11.11
C ALA A 965 -47.68 -22.78 -10.88
N THR A 966 -47.56 -22.26 -9.66
CA THR A 966 -47.89 -20.88 -9.31
C THR A 966 -46.93 -19.89 -9.98
N ILE A 967 -45.63 -20.19 -9.97
CA ILE A 967 -44.58 -19.41 -10.66
C ILE A 967 -44.79 -19.44 -12.19
N ASP A 968 -45.15 -20.59 -12.76
CA ASP A 968 -45.45 -20.72 -14.19
C ASP A 968 -46.76 -20.03 -14.58
N LEU A 969 -47.76 -19.97 -13.69
CA LEU A 969 -48.97 -19.18 -13.87
C LEU A 969 -48.67 -17.68 -13.80
N MET A 970 -47.88 -17.22 -12.83
CA MET A 970 -47.43 -15.83 -12.76
C MET A 970 -46.61 -15.44 -13.99
N ASN A 971 -45.71 -16.30 -14.47
CA ASN A 971 -44.97 -16.12 -15.73
C ASN A 971 -45.87 -16.13 -16.98
N LYS A 972 -47.04 -16.76 -16.94
CA LYS A 972 -48.03 -16.71 -18.03
C LYS A 972 -48.94 -15.48 -17.94
N LEU A 973 -49.14 -14.90 -16.75
CA LEU A 973 -49.95 -13.71 -16.50
C LEU A 973 -49.13 -12.40 -16.65
N LEU A 974 -47.84 -12.41 -16.33
CA LEU A 974 -46.92 -11.27 -16.41
C LEU A 974 -46.61 -10.73 -17.83
N PRO A 975 -46.65 -11.51 -18.93
CA PRO A 975 -46.49 -10.99 -20.28
C PRO A 975 -47.82 -10.51 -20.89
N MET A 976 -48.77 -10.06 -20.07
CA MET A 976 -49.84 -9.16 -20.52
C MET A 976 -49.22 -7.80 -20.89
N GLU A 977 -48.53 -7.78 -22.02
CA GLU A 977 -47.92 -6.59 -22.61
C GLU A 977 -48.98 -5.53 -22.92
N ILE A 978 -48.71 -4.32 -22.41
CA ILE A 978 -49.28 -3.03 -22.79
C ILE A 978 -50.74 -2.81 -22.35
N LEU A 979 -50.96 -2.50 -21.07
CA LEU A 979 -52.04 -1.59 -20.68
C LEU A 979 -51.51 -0.53 -19.71
N PRO A 980 -51.80 0.77 -19.92
CA PRO A 980 -51.37 1.83 -19.01
C PRO A 980 -51.98 1.63 -17.61
N PRO A 981 -51.36 2.15 -16.53
CA PRO A 981 -51.79 1.97 -15.14
C PRO A 981 -53.21 2.47 -14.79
N SER A 982 -53.93 3.07 -15.74
CA SER A 982 -55.25 3.67 -15.54
C SER A 982 -56.40 2.88 -16.19
N ASP A 983 -56.18 1.66 -16.68
CA ASP A 983 -57.25 0.82 -17.26
C ASP A 983 -58.06 0.08 -16.17
N PRO A 984 -59.39 0.24 -16.09
CA PRO A 984 -60.25 -0.42 -15.10
C PRO A 984 -60.12 -1.95 -15.04
N ILE A 985 -59.67 -2.59 -16.13
CA ILE A 985 -59.51 -4.05 -16.20
C ILE A 985 -58.30 -4.52 -15.37
N ALA A 986 -57.21 -3.74 -15.33
CA ALA A 986 -56.03 -4.07 -14.52
C ALA A 986 -56.31 -3.93 -13.01
N ILE A 987 -57.13 -2.95 -12.63
CA ILE A 987 -57.63 -2.79 -11.26
C ILE A 987 -58.58 -3.94 -10.92
N GLY A 988 -59.45 -4.36 -11.86
CA GLY A 988 -60.37 -5.49 -11.68
C GLY A 988 -59.68 -6.84 -11.46
N VAL A 989 -58.55 -7.12 -12.12
CA VAL A 989 -57.78 -8.37 -11.91
C VAL A 989 -57.09 -8.38 -10.54
N TRP A 990 -56.61 -7.23 -10.08
CA TRP A 990 -55.98 -7.08 -8.77
C TRP A 990 -57.00 -7.13 -7.63
N GLU A 991 -58.17 -6.51 -7.78
CA GLU A 991 -59.30 -6.62 -6.84
C GLU A 991 -59.88 -8.04 -6.81
N MET A 992 -59.87 -8.77 -7.93
CA MET A 992 -60.33 -10.17 -7.99
C MET A 992 -59.41 -11.12 -7.21
N TYR A 993 -58.10 -10.86 -7.16
CA TYR A 993 -57.15 -11.66 -6.38
C TYR A 993 -57.28 -11.39 -4.86
N ASP A 994 -57.72 -10.20 -4.47
CA ASP A 994 -57.84 -9.81 -3.06
C ASP A 994 -59.14 -10.32 -2.39
N VAL A 995 -60.17 -10.64 -3.19
CA VAL A 995 -61.50 -11.06 -2.71
C VAL A 995 -61.66 -12.59 -2.63
N LEU A 996 -60.79 -13.37 -3.26
CA LEU A 996 -60.84 -14.84 -3.22
C LEU A 996 -60.09 -15.39 -1.98
N GLY A 997 -60.70 -16.33 -1.27
CA GLY A 997 -60.03 -17.12 -0.23
C GLY A 997 -59.00 -18.09 -0.81
N GLU A 998 -58.08 -18.53 0.05
CA GLU A 998 -56.95 -19.40 -0.31
C GLU A 998 -57.37 -20.70 -1.00
N GLU A 999 -58.51 -21.28 -0.62
CA GLU A 999 -59.02 -22.52 -1.23
C GLU A 999 -59.69 -22.30 -2.60
N GLU A 1000 -60.33 -21.14 -2.84
CA GLU A 1000 -60.89 -20.80 -4.15
C GLU A 1000 -59.81 -20.43 -5.17
N LYS A 1001 -58.73 -19.79 -4.71
CA LYS A 1001 -57.51 -19.57 -5.49
C LYS A 1001 -56.88 -20.91 -5.88
N ALA A 1002 -56.77 -21.86 -4.94
CA ALA A 1002 -56.26 -23.19 -5.22
C ALA A 1002 -57.15 -23.98 -6.21
N ALA A 1003 -58.47 -23.88 -6.11
CA ALA A 1003 -59.40 -24.55 -7.03
C ALA A 1003 -59.37 -23.96 -8.45
N ALA A 1004 -59.31 -22.63 -8.59
CA ALA A 1004 -59.18 -21.98 -9.89
C ALA A 1004 -57.84 -22.33 -10.58
N VAL A 1005 -56.77 -22.41 -9.79
CA VAL A 1005 -55.44 -22.86 -10.23
C VAL A 1005 -55.45 -24.33 -10.64
N LEU A 1006 -56.19 -25.21 -9.94
CA LEU A 1006 -56.30 -26.63 -10.28
C LEU A 1006 -57.09 -26.89 -11.58
N VAL A 1007 -58.13 -26.08 -11.84
CA VAL A 1007 -58.94 -26.15 -13.08
C VAL A 1007 -58.16 -25.59 -14.27
N ALA A 1008 -57.47 -24.46 -14.11
CA ALA A 1008 -56.68 -23.85 -15.18
C ALA A 1008 -55.40 -24.65 -15.54
N SER A 1009 -54.89 -25.46 -14.62
CA SER A 1009 -53.70 -26.30 -14.83
C SER A 1009 -53.99 -27.69 -15.43
N ASN A 1010 -55.24 -28.17 -15.37
CA ASN A 1010 -55.64 -29.48 -15.89
C ASN A 1010 -56.61 -29.45 -17.08
N SER A 1011 -57.01 -28.28 -17.56
CA SER A 1011 -57.86 -28.15 -18.76
C SER A 1011 -57.10 -27.46 -19.90
N ASP A 1012 -57.27 -27.96 -21.13
CA ASP A 1012 -56.72 -27.40 -22.38
C ASP A 1012 -57.38 -26.05 -22.77
N LEU A 1013 -57.66 -25.19 -21.79
CA LEU A 1013 -58.30 -23.90 -22.01
C LEU A 1013 -57.33 -22.94 -22.69
N SER A 1014 -57.76 -22.38 -23.83
CA SER A 1014 -56.95 -21.41 -24.57
C SER A 1014 -57.07 -20.00 -23.98
N ARG A 1015 -56.15 -19.12 -24.38
CA ARG A 1015 -56.12 -17.70 -23.97
C ARG A 1015 -57.42 -16.96 -24.31
N ASP A 1016 -58.09 -17.34 -25.40
CA ASP A 1016 -59.34 -16.71 -25.84
C ASP A 1016 -60.55 -17.21 -25.03
N ASP A 1017 -60.51 -18.44 -24.53
CA ASP A 1017 -61.56 -19.01 -23.67
C ASP A 1017 -61.57 -18.31 -22.29
N LEU A 1018 -60.40 -18.09 -21.71
CA LEU A 1018 -60.22 -17.32 -20.47
C LEU A 1018 -60.71 -15.87 -20.60
N ASN A 1019 -60.40 -15.22 -21.73
CA ASN A 1019 -60.90 -13.87 -22.02
C ASN A 1019 -62.43 -13.83 -22.20
N LEU A 1020 -63.02 -14.83 -22.88
CA LEU A 1020 -64.48 -14.92 -23.06
C LEU A 1020 -65.22 -15.18 -21.74
N MET A 1021 -64.60 -15.93 -20.82
CA MET A 1021 -65.15 -16.25 -19.51
C MET A 1021 -65.21 -15.02 -18.60
N LEU A 1022 -64.17 -14.19 -18.61
CA LEU A 1022 -64.11 -12.92 -17.88
C LEU A 1022 -65.07 -11.88 -18.46
N LEU A 1023 -65.25 -11.85 -19.79
CA LEU A 1023 -66.17 -10.93 -20.48
C LEU A 1023 -67.66 -11.28 -20.28
N ARG A 1024 -68.01 -12.54 -19.99
CA ARG A 1024 -69.42 -12.97 -19.82
C ARG A 1024 -69.96 -12.80 -18.40
N GLY A 1025 -69.14 -12.52 -17.40
CA GLY A 1025 -69.53 -12.36 -16.01
C GLY A 1025 -69.18 -10.98 -15.46
N ALA A 1026 -70.00 -9.96 -15.73
CA ALA A 1026 -69.73 -8.60 -15.24
C ALA A 1026 -69.94 -8.40 -13.72
N SER A 1027 -70.15 -9.48 -12.95
CA SER A 1027 -70.17 -9.44 -11.49
C SER A 1027 -69.56 -10.71 -10.90
N ALA A 1028 -68.93 -10.58 -9.73
CA ALA A 1028 -68.30 -11.69 -9.00
C ALA A 1028 -69.25 -12.90 -8.83
N GLN A 1029 -70.53 -12.65 -8.58
CA GLN A 1029 -71.54 -13.71 -8.46
C GLN A 1029 -71.81 -14.47 -9.77
N GLY A 1030 -71.72 -13.80 -10.92
CA GLY A 1030 -71.88 -14.42 -12.24
C GLY A 1030 -70.70 -15.32 -12.60
N ILE A 1031 -69.48 -14.90 -12.22
CA ILE A 1031 -68.26 -15.70 -12.40
C ILE A 1031 -68.31 -16.96 -11.52
N ILE A 1032 -68.74 -16.82 -10.27
CA ILE A 1032 -68.92 -17.95 -9.33
C ILE A 1032 -69.98 -18.94 -9.84
N ASN A 1033 -71.08 -18.46 -10.41
CA ASN A 1033 -72.13 -19.35 -10.95
C ASN A 1033 -71.66 -20.11 -12.19
N ASN A 1034 -70.86 -19.51 -13.06
CA ASN A 1034 -70.27 -20.19 -14.22
C ASN A 1034 -69.23 -21.24 -13.80
N LEU A 1035 -68.42 -20.95 -12.77
CA LEU A 1035 -67.51 -21.92 -12.16
C LEU A 1035 -68.27 -23.11 -11.54
N LYS A 1036 -69.43 -22.87 -10.91
CA LYS A 1036 -70.31 -23.94 -10.38
C LYS A 1036 -70.87 -24.85 -11.47
N GLU A 1037 -71.18 -24.34 -12.66
CA GLU A 1037 -71.64 -25.15 -13.80
C GLU A 1037 -70.54 -26.06 -14.33
N ILE A 1038 -69.34 -25.51 -14.50
CA ILE A 1038 -68.17 -26.23 -15.01
C ILE A 1038 -67.74 -27.35 -14.05
N LEU A 1039 -67.70 -27.06 -12.74
CA LEU A 1039 -67.37 -28.08 -11.73
C LEU A 1039 -68.43 -29.20 -11.66
N ASN A 1040 -69.70 -28.89 -11.92
CA ASN A 1040 -70.78 -29.88 -11.99
C ASN A 1040 -70.73 -30.72 -13.28
N GLU A 1041 -70.36 -30.15 -14.43
CA GLU A 1041 -70.15 -30.91 -15.67
C GLU A 1041 -68.90 -31.80 -15.56
N PHE A 1042 -67.80 -31.27 -15.05
CA PHE A 1042 -66.56 -32.01 -14.86
C PHE A 1042 -66.74 -33.18 -13.88
N SER A 1043 -67.51 -32.99 -12.80
CA SER A 1043 -67.89 -34.05 -11.86
C SER A 1043 -68.75 -35.15 -12.47
N LYS A 1044 -69.55 -34.86 -13.51
CA LYS A 1044 -70.36 -35.89 -14.20
C LYS A 1044 -69.51 -36.77 -15.09
N ASP A 1045 -68.49 -36.20 -15.72
CA ASP A 1045 -67.63 -36.92 -16.65
C ASP A 1045 -66.51 -37.71 -15.94
N HIS A 1046 -66.19 -37.36 -14.69
CA HIS A 1046 -65.09 -37.97 -13.93
C HIS A 1046 -65.52 -38.46 -12.53
N PRO A 1047 -66.48 -39.41 -12.43
CA PRO A 1047 -67.11 -39.84 -11.17
C PRO A 1047 -66.19 -40.62 -10.21
N GLU A 1048 -65.04 -41.08 -10.69
CA GLU A 1048 -64.09 -41.94 -9.95
C GLU A 1048 -63.11 -41.15 -9.06
N ASN A 1049 -63.09 -39.81 -9.16
CA ASN A 1049 -62.07 -38.98 -8.51
C ASN A 1049 -62.49 -38.57 -7.08
N ASP A 1050 -62.03 -39.34 -6.10
CA ASP A 1050 -62.36 -39.16 -4.67
C ASP A 1050 -61.95 -37.79 -4.11
N VAL A 1051 -60.92 -37.16 -4.65
CA VAL A 1051 -60.45 -35.82 -4.24
C VAL A 1051 -61.45 -34.74 -4.69
N VAL A 1052 -61.92 -34.83 -5.93
CA VAL A 1052 -62.94 -33.92 -6.48
C VAL A 1052 -64.27 -34.10 -5.76
N ARG A 1053 -64.62 -35.34 -5.38
CA ARG A 1053 -65.83 -35.65 -4.61
C ARG A 1053 -65.79 -35.12 -3.18
N GLN A 1054 -64.64 -35.20 -2.51
CA GLN A 1054 -64.40 -34.63 -1.18
C GLN A 1054 -64.44 -33.10 -1.20
N LEU A 1055 -63.81 -32.47 -2.19
CA LEU A 1055 -63.83 -31.01 -2.40
C LEU A 1055 -65.24 -30.50 -2.72
N LEU A 1056 -66.02 -31.21 -3.53
CA LEU A 1056 -67.42 -30.82 -3.79
C LEU A 1056 -68.31 -30.99 -2.55
N LEU A 1057 -68.02 -31.97 -1.68
CA LEU A 1057 -68.74 -32.16 -0.42
C LEU A 1057 -68.41 -31.06 0.60
N SER A 1058 -67.14 -30.67 0.74
CA SER A 1058 -66.73 -29.54 1.60
C SER A 1058 -67.29 -28.22 1.06
N TYR A 1059 -67.18 -27.97 -0.24
CA TYR A 1059 -67.71 -26.77 -0.88
C TYR A 1059 -69.24 -26.64 -0.77
N ARG A 1060 -69.97 -27.76 -0.88
CA ARG A 1060 -71.43 -27.79 -0.70
C ARG A 1060 -71.83 -27.57 0.77
N GLN A 1061 -71.03 -28.07 1.71
CA GLN A 1061 -71.25 -27.91 3.15
C GLN A 1061 -70.98 -26.47 3.60
N GLU A 1062 -69.98 -25.81 3.01
CA GLU A 1062 -69.60 -24.43 3.32
C GLU A 1062 -70.59 -23.39 2.73
N LEU A 1063 -71.07 -23.60 1.50
CA LEU A 1063 -72.15 -22.80 0.89
C LEU A 1063 -73.50 -22.92 1.61
N THR A 1064 -73.75 -24.06 2.29
CA THR A 1064 -74.95 -24.24 3.10
C THR A 1064 -74.83 -23.50 4.44
N ASN A 1065 -73.61 -23.36 4.95
CA ASN A 1065 -73.32 -22.71 6.23
C ASN A 1065 -73.11 -21.19 6.12
N ASN A 1066 -72.80 -20.67 4.94
CA ASN A 1066 -72.64 -19.23 4.71
C ASN A 1066 -73.20 -18.80 3.34
N PRO A 1067 -74.50 -18.45 3.25
CA PRO A 1067 -75.15 -18.12 1.99
C PRO A 1067 -74.96 -16.67 1.52
N ARG A 1068 -74.05 -15.90 2.12
CA ARG A 1068 -73.75 -14.52 1.74
C ARG A 1068 -72.45 -14.41 0.99
#